data_AF-A0A2G5IRR7-F1
#
_entry.id   AF-A0A2G5IRR7-F1
#
_cell.length_a   1.000
_cell.length_b   1.000
_cell.length_c   1.000
_cell.angle_alpha   90.00
_cell.angle_beta   90.00
_cell.angle_gamma   90.00
#
_symmetry.space_group_name_H-M   'P 1'
#
loop_
_entity.id
_entity.type
_entity.pdbx_description
1 polymer ?
#
loop_
_entity_poly.entity_id
_entity_poly.type
_entity_poly.pdbx_seq_one_letter_code
_entity_poly.pdbx_strand_id
1 'polypeptide(L)'
;MRAPTPRRHVLVVAPQCPDVGLLDGLEEVAGALHGVLRDQWRGACTGSPEPSLLCGTSVTQTQIEAAIRGAAERAGRAGAVLVLVLIGHGITPGRNPTLYLMAGNSRADEIASAVNVGALLTQVLETPGLPGVFALVDTCHAGGAIPDLAGTDGGVRQGAARLSMIMSVGAAQKAYRLAFSHGVVQVLTKGIRGAGEFLRADAVLDAVRDAAPGQDARRVEYDGAMVGEQPWLARNASRRVRSGSVLGPVATEELEQALAPLGCPELLATPVTGADVLEHLRGVLPERSPGSGIELSWCLVVVDGLLDCLRTIDLLTSWPGRRLTSERLRRALWLAAGRSADRLPDTSGSELLRDAVEYLRLRAAAVDPDAGRTRVAPLADFVAALAVEDQLAEDGAELTAWADAVGVVELGDAFERVRRGSARMRLRLVVSLHAAVADDWPETLDAWLLDRGEMYRHKVFRCTPDQPGVEERLAGVLHWASVRARKLGVQLRRVEIAASAALLLRWRPEETHFGERLGERHDVVLRWSERLGPPSHLWWINDRARQGLAAMSAYGAGRAPVDWLSLRETEQTQELKKRLGRGTYARAVALEHRPQRFEQVMELLLAHAPIVLWPGVEGCVPDKFRDSLDRFWHLLPAEFSEAYRRSWEQRERHVQAELDGHEHLAQWRTVWHDAEWLDFCDWFEQFTIEGENSA
;
A
#
# COMPACT_ATOMS: atom_id res chain seq x y z
N MET A 1 -4.83 9.44 14.97
CA MET A 1 -5.90 9.11 14.01
C MET A 1 -6.28 10.40 13.30
N ARG A 2 -6.17 10.48 11.97
CA ARG A 2 -6.83 11.55 11.21
C ARG A 2 -8.25 11.06 10.90
N ALA A 3 -9.26 11.88 11.16
CA ALA A 3 -10.64 11.54 10.81
C ALA A 3 -10.76 11.38 9.27
N PRO A 4 -11.61 10.46 8.78
CA PRO A 4 -11.89 10.36 7.35
C PRO A 4 -12.40 11.70 6.82
N THR A 5 -11.98 12.05 5.60
CA THR A 5 -12.40 13.32 4.98
C THR A 5 -13.93 13.33 4.83
N PRO A 6 -14.64 14.38 5.31
CA PRO A 6 -16.10 14.40 5.26
C PRO A 6 -16.60 14.35 3.81
N ARG A 7 -17.74 13.67 3.60
CA ARG A 7 -18.44 13.64 2.30
C ARG A 7 -18.82 15.05 1.86
N ARG A 8 -18.89 15.31 0.55
CA ARG A 8 -19.10 16.65 -0.02
C ARG A 8 -20.07 16.60 -1.19
N HIS A 9 -20.95 17.59 -1.25
CA HIS A 9 -21.88 17.81 -2.35
C HIS A 9 -21.61 19.17 -2.96
N VAL A 10 -21.78 19.29 -4.28
CA VAL A 10 -21.70 20.57 -4.99
C VAL A 10 -23.02 20.89 -5.70
N LEU A 11 -23.40 22.17 -5.67
CA LEU A 11 -24.40 22.76 -6.56
C LEU A 11 -23.84 24.06 -7.14
N VAL A 12 -23.78 24.14 -8.47
CA VAL A 12 -23.43 25.37 -9.20
C VAL A 12 -24.68 25.92 -9.87
N VAL A 13 -24.99 27.20 -9.65
CA VAL A 13 -26.16 27.89 -10.19
C VAL A 13 -25.72 29.15 -10.93
N ALA A 14 -25.95 29.16 -12.24
CA ALA A 14 -25.49 30.18 -13.17
C ALA A 14 -26.59 30.58 -14.19
N PRO A 15 -27.68 31.22 -13.74
CA PRO A 15 -28.77 31.64 -14.61
C PRO A 15 -28.39 32.83 -15.50
N GLN A 16 -28.90 32.84 -16.72
CA GLN A 16 -28.85 34.00 -17.61
C GLN A 16 -30.19 34.74 -17.58
N CYS A 17 -30.18 36.06 -17.41
CA CYS A 17 -31.41 36.89 -17.42
C CYS A 17 -31.48 37.73 -18.70
N PRO A 18 -32.33 37.38 -19.69
CA PRO A 18 -32.42 38.12 -20.95
C PRO A 18 -32.76 39.61 -20.80
N ASP A 19 -33.56 39.95 -19.78
CA ASP A 19 -34.07 41.31 -19.55
C ASP A 19 -32.98 42.35 -19.21
N VAL A 20 -31.87 41.90 -18.63
CA VAL A 20 -30.71 42.75 -18.28
C VAL A 20 -29.47 42.45 -19.13
N GLY A 21 -29.66 41.69 -20.22
CA GLY A 21 -28.60 41.23 -21.12
C GLY A 21 -27.90 39.96 -20.65
N LEU A 22 -27.36 39.21 -21.61
CA LEU A 22 -26.63 37.97 -21.33
C LEU A 22 -25.18 38.27 -20.89
N LEU A 23 -24.66 37.43 -20.00
CA LEU A 23 -23.26 37.46 -19.57
C LEU A 23 -22.44 36.51 -20.45
N ASP A 24 -21.59 37.08 -21.30
CA ASP A 24 -20.68 36.30 -22.15
C ASP A 24 -19.75 35.42 -21.28
N GLY A 25 -19.69 34.12 -21.60
CA GLY A 25 -18.81 33.16 -20.91
C GLY A 25 -19.35 32.56 -19.60
N LEU A 26 -20.58 32.90 -19.19
CA LEU A 26 -21.17 32.40 -17.93
C LEU A 26 -21.30 30.87 -17.90
N GLU A 27 -21.81 30.28 -18.97
CA GLU A 27 -21.98 28.83 -19.12
C GLU A 27 -20.64 28.10 -19.06
N GLU A 28 -19.63 28.64 -19.74
CA GLU A 28 -18.29 28.08 -19.79
C GLU A 28 -17.63 28.08 -18.41
N VAL A 29 -17.64 29.22 -17.71
CA VAL A 29 -17.02 29.33 -16.39
C VAL A 29 -17.77 28.50 -15.34
N ALA A 30 -19.10 28.42 -15.43
CA ALA A 30 -19.91 27.58 -14.54
C ALA A 30 -19.61 26.09 -14.75
N GLY A 31 -19.48 25.65 -16.01
CA GLY A 31 -19.06 24.30 -16.37
C GLY A 31 -17.65 23.98 -15.87
N ALA A 32 -16.69 24.91 -16.03
CA ALA A 32 -15.33 24.75 -15.55
C ALA A 32 -15.25 24.64 -14.01
N LEU A 33 -15.97 25.50 -13.28
CA LEU A 33 -16.07 25.42 -11.82
C LEU A 33 -16.69 24.10 -11.37
N HIS A 34 -17.79 23.68 -11.99
CA HIS A 34 -18.44 22.41 -11.69
C HIS A 34 -17.51 21.23 -11.92
N GLY A 35 -16.79 21.20 -13.05
CA GLY A 35 -15.81 20.16 -13.36
C GLY A 35 -14.70 20.06 -12.31
N VAL A 36 -14.08 21.19 -11.95
CA VAL A 36 -13.00 21.22 -10.94
C VAL A 36 -13.52 20.82 -9.55
N LEU A 37 -14.75 21.20 -9.19
CA LEU A 37 -15.34 20.85 -7.90
C LEU A 37 -15.75 19.37 -7.82
N ARG A 38 -16.10 18.73 -8.94
CA ARG A 38 -16.43 17.30 -9.01
C ARG A 38 -15.23 16.38 -9.13
N ASP A 39 -14.10 16.90 -9.62
CA ASP A 39 -12.86 16.13 -9.71
C ASP A 39 -12.46 15.54 -8.34
N GLN A 40 -12.16 14.24 -8.33
CA GLN A 40 -11.90 13.49 -7.09
C GLN A 40 -10.63 13.96 -6.35
N TRP A 41 -9.66 14.48 -7.08
CA TRP A 41 -8.36 14.91 -6.55
C TRP A 41 -8.35 16.38 -6.12
N ARG A 42 -9.23 17.18 -6.70
CA ARG A 42 -9.41 18.61 -6.41
C ARG A 42 -10.64 18.82 -5.53
N GLY A 43 -11.83 19.03 -6.08
CA GLY A 43 -12.99 19.40 -5.27
C GLY A 43 -13.60 18.28 -4.42
N ALA A 44 -13.36 17.02 -4.79
CA ALA A 44 -13.81 15.81 -4.09
C ALA A 44 -15.34 15.75 -3.85
N CYS A 45 -16.14 16.38 -4.72
CA CYS A 45 -17.61 16.35 -4.66
C CYS A 45 -18.20 15.26 -5.58
N THR A 46 -17.56 14.10 -5.67
CA THR A 46 -17.85 13.02 -6.64
C THR A 46 -19.24 12.39 -6.48
N GLY A 47 -19.79 12.38 -5.26
CA GLY A 47 -21.09 11.79 -4.92
C GLY A 47 -22.29 12.75 -4.95
N SER A 48 -22.16 13.89 -5.64
CA SER A 48 -23.22 14.92 -5.69
C SER A 48 -24.45 14.44 -6.50
N PRO A 49 -25.66 14.42 -5.92
CA PRO A 49 -26.89 14.08 -6.61
C PRO A 49 -27.24 15.15 -7.64
N GLU A 50 -27.83 14.71 -8.74
CA GLU A 50 -28.29 15.62 -9.79
C GLU A 50 -29.64 16.29 -9.45
N PRO A 51 -29.91 17.48 -10.03
CA PRO A 51 -28.95 18.30 -10.77
C PRO A 51 -27.95 18.97 -9.82
N SER A 52 -26.67 18.92 -10.21
CA SER A 52 -25.54 19.56 -9.51
C SER A 52 -24.99 20.80 -10.24
N LEU A 53 -25.52 21.09 -11.43
CA LEU A 53 -25.29 22.29 -12.22
C LEU A 53 -26.63 22.77 -12.81
N LEU A 54 -26.97 24.04 -12.60
CA LEU A 54 -28.09 24.73 -13.24
C LEU A 54 -27.54 25.93 -13.99
N CYS A 55 -27.70 25.98 -15.30
CA CYS A 55 -27.12 27.06 -16.11
C CYS A 55 -27.99 27.43 -17.31
N GLY A 56 -27.93 28.71 -17.73
CA GLY A 56 -28.57 29.24 -18.93
C GLY A 56 -29.89 29.99 -18.68
N THR A 57 -30.58 30.36 -19.77
CA THR A 57 -31.79 31.21 -19.76
C THR A 57 -33.06 30.49 -19.33
N SER A 58 -33.06 29.15 -19.33
CA SER A 58 -34.21 28.34 -18.92
C SER A 58 -34.33 28.20 -17.39
N VAL A 59 -33.31 28.63 -16.64
CA VAL A 59 -33.24 28.49 -15.19
C VAL A 59 -34.10 29.56 -14.51
N THR A 60 -35.24 29.16 -13.98
CA THR A 60 -36.23 30.03 -13.32
C THR A 60 -35.95 30.21 -11.83
N GLN A 61 -36.50 31.27 -11.24
CA GLN A 61 -36.44 31.55 -9.79
C GLN A 61 -36.87 30.33 -8.96
N THR A 62 -38.01 29.73 -9.29
CA THR A 62 -38.54 28.55 -8.57
C THR A 62 -37.60 27.36 -8.65
N GLN A 63 -36.96 27.13 -9.80
CA GLN A 63 -35.98 26.05 -9.96
C GLN A 63 -34.72 26.28 -9.12
N ILE A 64 -34.21 27.51 -9.08
CA ILE A 64 -33.05 27.87 -8.26
C ILE A 64 -33.34 27.60 -6.79
N GLU A 65 -34.45 28.13 -6.27
CA GLU A 65 -34.80 27.96 -4.87
C GLU A 65 -35.03 26.49 -4.51
N ALA A 66 -35.76 25.74 -5.35
CA ALA A 66 -36.00 24.32 -5.12
C ALA A 66 -34.72 23.49 -5.16
N ALA A 67 -33.80 23.79 -6.09
CA ALA A 67 -32.54 23.07 -6.21
C ALA A 67 -31.62 23.32 -5.02
N ILE A 68 -31.52 24.56 -4.55
CA ILE A 68 -30.69 24.92 -3.39
C ILE A 68 -31.22 24.25 -2.12
N ARG A 69 -32.54 24.34 -1.85
CA ARG A 69 -33.15 23.63 -0.69
C ARG A 69 -32.95 22.12 -0.80
N GLY A 70 -33.22 21.54 -1.96
CA GLY A 70 -33.05 20.11 -2.19
C GLY A 70 -31.59 19.65 -2.06
N ALA A 71 -30.61 20.45 -2.48
CA ALA A 71 -29.19 20.13 -2.32
C ALA A 71 -28.78 20.13 -0.85
N ALA A 72 -29.25 21.11 -0.07
CA ALA A 72 -29.03 21.17 1.38
C ALA A 72 -29.64 19.96 2.10
N GLU A 73 -30.89 19.60 1.80
CA GLU A 73 -31.54 18.41 2.39
C GLU A 73 -30.81 17.11 2.06
N ARG A 74 -30.34 16.96 0.80
CA ARG A 74 -29.57 15.78 0.38
C ARG A 74 -28.21 15.72 1.09
N ALA A 75 -27.51 16.84 1.18
CA ALA A 75 -26.24 16.94 1.90
C ALA A 75 -26.42 16.67 3.41
N GLY A 76 -27.48 17.20 4.02
CA GLY A 76 -27.83 16.94 5.43
C GLY A 76 -28.10 15.47 5.72
N ARG A 77 -28.89 14.79 4.87
CA ARG A 77 -29.12 13.33 4.99
C ARG A 77 -27.84 12.50 4.83
N ALA A 78 -26.91 12.95 3.99
CA ALA A 78 -25.64 12.27 3.76
C ALA A 78 -24.56 12.61 4.80
N GLY A 79 -24.83 13.52 5.73
CA GLY A 79 -23.84 14.04 6.68
C GLY A 79 -22.67 14.73 5.98
N ALA A 80 -22.96 15.46 4.90
CA ALA A 80 -21.97 15.91 3.95
C ALA A 80 -21.96 17.45 3.82
N VAL A 81 -20.79 18.05 3.63
CA VAL A 81 -20.65 19.51 3.45
C VAL A 81 -21.22 19.92 2.09
N LEU A 82 -21.98 21.02 2.05
CA LEU A 82 -22.50 21.59 0.79
C LEU A 82 -21.57 22.70 0.28
N VAL A 83 -21.06 22.55 -0.94
CA VAL A 83 -20.39 23.60 -1.71
C VAL A 83 -21.41 24.22 -2.66
N LEU A 84 -21.75 25.47 -2.45
CA LEU A 84 -22.74 26.21 -3.24
C LEU A 84 -22.06 27.33 -4.01
N VAL A 85 -22.27 27.38 -5.33
CA VAL A 85 -21.69 28.41 -6.21
C VAL A 85 -22.83 29.13 -6.91
N LEU A 86 -22.90 30.45 -6.76
CA LEU A 86 -23.92 31.32 -7.35
C LEU A 86 -23.23 32.37 -8.23
N ILE A 87 -23.49 32.36 -9.53
CA ILE A 87 -22.84 33.25 -10.50
C ILE A 87 -23.92 33.86 -11.39
N GLY A 88 -23.86 35.15 -11.67
CA GLY A 88 -24.77 35.79 -12.62
C GLY A 88 -25.12 37.22 -12.26
N HIS A 89 -26.26 37.69 -12.78
CA HIS A 89 -26.75 39.03 -12.49
C HIS A 89 -27.31 39.12 -11.07
N GLY A 90 -26.96 40.20 -10.38
CA GLY A 90 -27.44 40.52 -9.04
C GLY A 90 -28.01 41.93 -8.98
N ILE A 91 -29.12 42.10 -8.27
CA ILE A 91 -29.75 43.40 -8.03
C ILE A 91 -29.95 43.64 -6.53
N THR A 92 -30.00 44.92 -6.14
CA THR A 92 -30.31 45.36 -4.77
C THR A 92 -31.48 46.35 -4.79
N PRO A 93 -32.54 46.17 -3.99
CA PRO A 93 -33.67 47.08 -3.93
C PRO A 93 -33.31 48.44 -3.32
N GLY A 94 -33.22 49.49 -4.14
CA GLY A 94 -33.07 50.87 -3.64
C GLY A 94 -31.88 51.04 -2.68
N ARG A 95 -32.14 51.38 -1.41
CA ARG A 95 -31.10 51.54 -0.36
C ARG A 95 -30.85 50.27 0.47
N ASN A 96 -31.57 49.18 0.23
CA ASN A 96 -31.39 47.93 0.96
C ASN A 96 -30.22 47.15 0.33
N PRO A 97 -29.16 46.83 1.08
CA PRO A 97 -28.01 46.10 0.55
C PRO A 97 -28.27 44.60 0.32
N THR A 98 -29.51 44.11 0.43
CA THR A 98 -29.83 42.68 0.22
C THR A 98 -29.66 42.28 -1.25
N LEU A 99 -28.89 41.22 -1.50
CA LEU A 99 -28.68 40.67 -2.84
C LEU A 99 -29.86 39.81 -3.30
N TYR A 100 -30.32 40.08 -4.53
CA TYR A 100 -31.22 39.21 -5.27
C TYR A 100 -30.53 38.70 -6.55
N LEU A 101 -30.41 37.39 -6.70
CA LEU A 101 -29.90 36.74 -7.91
C LEU A 101 -31.01 36.69 -8.97
N MET A 102 -30.76 37.24 -10.15
CA MET A 102 -31.71 37.23 -11.26
C MET A 102 -31.70 35.88 -11.97
N ALA A 103 -32.88 35.31 -12.17
CA ALA A 103 -33.14 34.11 -12.92
C ALA A 103 -33.51 34.43 -14.39
N GLY A 104 -33.64 33.42 -15.23
CA GLY A 104 -34.03 33.60 -16.64
C GLY A 104 -35.43 34.14 -16.87
N ASN A 105 -36.31 34.04 -15.86
CA ASN A 105 -37.63 34.65 -15.85
C ASN A 105 -37.71 35.93 -15.01
N SER A 106 -36.58 36.48 -14.55
CA SER A 106 -36.56 37.73 -13.78
C SER A 106 -36.74 38.96 -14.68
N ARG A 107 -37.21 40.05 -14.09
CA ARG A 107 -37.33 41.37 -14.72
C ARG A 107 -36.57 42.41 -13.90
N ALA A 108 -35.97 43.39 -14.57
CA ALA A 108 -35.07 44.38 -13.97
C ALA A 108 -35.71 45.17 -12.81
N ASP A 109 -36.99 45.50 -12.93
CA ASP A 109 -37.73 46.30 -11.95
C ASP A 109 -38.64 45.48 -11.02
N GLU A 110 -38.65 44.15 -11.14
CA GLU A 110 -39.53 43.27 -10.34
C GLU A 110 -38.72 42.33 -9.44
N ILE A 111 -38.35 42.81 -8.25
CA ILE A 111 -37.57 42.04 -7.26
C ILE A 111 -38.22 40.70 -6.88
N ALA A 112 -39.56 40.64 -6.90
CA ALA A 112 -40.31 39.42 -6.60
C ALA A 112 -40.01 38.26 -7.58
N SER A 113 -39.49 38.57 -8.76
CA SER A 113 -39.08 37.59 -9.78
C SER A 113 -37.64 37.08 -9.62
N ALA A 114 -36.89 37.58 -8.61
CA ALA A 114 -35.49 37.25 -8.35
C ALA A 114 -35.32 36.53 -6.99
N VAL A 115 -34.20 35.83 -6.80
CA VAL A 115 -33.97 34.99 -5.61
C VAL A 115 -33.25 35.79 -4.53
N ASN A 116 -33.87 35.96 -3.36
CA ASN A 116 -33.21 36.55 -2.19
C ASN A 116 -32.13 35.59 -1.65
N VAL A 117 -30.86 35.90 -1.91
CA VAL A 117 -29.75 34.99 -1.62
C VAL A 117 -29.52 34.84 -0.11
N GLY A 118 -29.51 35.96 0.63
CA GLY A 118 -29.27 35.94 2.07
C GLY A 118 -30.33 35.15 2.82
N ALA A 119 -31.62 35.38 2.51
CA ALA A 119 -32.73 34.64 3.13
C ALA A 119 -32.68 33.14 2.80
N LEU A 120 -32.34 32.78 1.56
CA LEU A 120 -32.21 31.38 1.16
C LEU A 120 -31.03 30.69 1.85
N LEU A 121 -29.90 31.37 2.00
CA LEU A 121 -28.75 30.84 2.73
C LEU A 121 -29.02 30.65 4.23
N THR A 122 -29.78 31.56 4.87
CA THR A 122 -30.26 31.35 6.24
C THR A 122 -31.06 30.05 6.35
N GLN A 123 -31.99 29.79 5.40
CA GLN A 123 -32.75 28.52 5.38
C GLN A 123 -31.85 27.29 5.19
N VAL A 124 -30.85 27.39 4.31
CA VAL A 124 -29.90 26.30 4.07
C VAL A 124 -29.08 25.98 5.32
N LEU A 125 -28.59 26.98 6.04
CA LEU A 125 -27.80 26.78 7.26
C LEU A 125 -28.58 26.06 8.35
N GLU A 126 -29.89 26.32 8.44
CA GLU A 126 -30.82 25.68 9.36
C GLU A 126 -31.22 24.24 8.97
N THR A 127 -30.71 23.71 7.85
CA THR A 127 -31.03 22.35 7.41
C THR A 127 -30.49 21.29 8.38
N PRO A 128 -31.34 20.38 8.91
CA PRO A 128 -30.90 19.33 9.82
C PRO A 128 -29.83 18.42 9.22
N GLY A 129 -28.82 18.07 10.02
CA GLY A 129 -27.75 17.13 9.63
C GLY A 129 -26.67 17.71 8.73
N LEU A 130 -26.80 18.96 8.25
CA LEU A 130 -25.83 19.59 7.37
C LEU A 130 -24.56 20.01 8.14
N PRO A 131 -23.38 19.41 7.92
CA PRO A 131 -22.19 19.74 8.71
C PRO A 131 -21.68 21.17 8.51
N GLY A 132 -21.93 21.75 7.34
CA GLY A 132 -21.56 23.12 7.01
C GLY A 132 -21.75 23.45 5.54
N VAL A 133 -21.60 24.73 5.21
CA VAL A 133 -21.73 25.27 3.85
C VAL A 133 -20.45 26.03 3.46
N PHE A 134 -19.94 25.77 2.26
CA PHE A 134 -18.99 26.65 1.60
C PHE A 134 -19.70 27.37 0.44
N ALA A 135 -19.83 28.69 0.48
CA ALA A 135 -20.53 29.47 -0.54
C ALA A 135 -19.56 30.34 -1.37
N LEU A 136 -19.74 30.35 -2.69
CA LEU A 136 -19.08 31.27 -3.61
C LEU A 136 -20.15 32.07 -4.32
N VAL A 137 -20.11 33.40 -4.19
CA VAL A 137 -21.10 34.31 -4.80
C VAL A 137 -20.39 35.30 -5.71
N ASP A 138 -20.62 35.18 -7.02
CA ASP A 138 -20.09 36.08 -8.04
C ASP A 138 -21.22 36.78 -8.79
N THR A 139 -21.68 37.89 -8.22
CA THR A 139 -22.73 38.74 -8.79
C THR A 139 -22.38 40.21 -8.58
N CYS A 140 -23.06 41.11 -9.30
CA CYS A 140 -23.12 42.52 -8.88
C CYS A 140 -23.68 42.59 -7.45
N HIS A 141 -23.10 43.44 -6.59
CA HIS A 141 -23.50 43.59 -5.20
C HIS A 141 -23.41 42.31 -4.34
N ALA A 142 -22.49 41.40 -4.66
CA ALA A 142 -22.31 40.12 -3.94
C ALA A 142 -22.23 40.26 -2.41
N GLY A 143 -21.66 41.36 -1.90
CA GLY A 143 -21.64 41.67 -0.46
C GLY A 143 -23.01 41.74 0.24
N GLY A 144 -24.11 41.77 -0.52
CA GLY A 144 -25.48 41.65 -0.02
C GLY A 144 -25.99 40.22 0.22
N ALA A 145 -25.17 39.20 -0.06
CA ALA A 145 -25.53 37.79 0.07
C ALA A 145 -25.45 37.26 1.51
N ILE A 146 -24.97 38.07 2.45
CA ILE A 146 -24.71 37.63 3.83
C ILE A 146 -26.03 37.18 4.48
N PRO A 147 -26.14 35.94 4.97
CA PRO A 147 -27.34 35.48 5.67
C PRO A 147 -27.50 36.18 7.02
N ASP A 148 -28.70 36.10 7.60
CA ASP A 148 -28.96 36.54 8.98
C ASP A 148 -28.31 35.57 9.98
N LEU A 149 -27.02 35.77 10.24
CA LEU A 149 -26.22 34.94 11.16
C LEU A 149 -26.61 35.12 12.64
N ALA A 150 -27.19 36.28 13.01
CA ALA A 150 -27.68 36.48 14.37
C ALA A 150 -28.97 35.67 14.59
N GLY A 151 -29.82 35.57 13.55
CA GLY A 151 -31.02 34.74 13.56
C GLY A 151 -30.74 33.23 13.67
N THR A 152 -29.58 32.75 13.20
CA THR A 152 -29.23 31.31 13.25
C THR A 152 -28.89 30.81 14.67
N ASP A 153 -28.49 31.70 15.58
CA ASP A 153 -28.21 31.33 16.99
C ASP A 153 -29.49 30.87 17.72
N GLY A 154 -30.65 31.42 17.36
CA GLY A 154 -31.97 31.04 17.89
C GLY A 154 -32.74 30.03 17.03
N GLY A 155 -32.11 29.51 15.97
CA GLY A 155 -32.75 28.66 14.96
C GLY A 155 -32.96 27.21 15.37
N VAL A 156 -33.44 26.39 14.43
CA VAL A 156 -33.64 24.94 14.55
C VAL A 156 -32.37 24.23 15.00
N ARG A 157 -31.21 24.76 14.60
CA ARG A 157 -29.90 24.21 14.96
C ARG A 157 -29.24 24.87 16.18
N GLN A 158 -29.89 25.83 16.83
CA GLN A 158 -29.39 26.51 18.04
C GLN A 158 -27.95 27.04 17.87
N GLY A 159 -27.65 27.65 16.71
CA GLY A 159 -26.32 28.16 16.39
C GLY A 159 -25.27 27.12 15.96
N ALA A 160 -25.58 25.81 15.96
CA ALA A 160 -24.63 24.77 15.56
C ALA A 160 -24.44 24.65 14.02
N ALA A 161 -24.26 25.78 13.33
CA ALA A 161 -24.04 25.89 11.90
C ALA A 161 -22.59 26.34 11.58
N ARG A 162 -22.13 26.03 10.36
CA ARG A 162 -20.84 26.49 9.82
C ARG A 162 -21.00 27.05 8.43
N LEU A 163 -20.45 28.24 8.20
CA LEU A 163 -20.41 28.91 6.90
C LEU A 163 -19.00 29.41 6.62
N SER A 164 -18.49 29.12 5.42
CA SER A 164 -17.38 29.83 4.83
C SER A 164 -17.85 30.38 3.49
N MET A 165 -17.80 31.70 3.30
CA MET A 165 -18.31 32.36 2.10
C MET A 165 -17.24 33.26 1.49
N ILE A 166 -17.10 33.22 0.16
CA ILE A 166 -16.33 34.19 -0.62
C ILE A 166 -17.26 34.89 -1.62
N MET A 167 -17.14 36.21 -1.72
CA MET A 167 -17.94 37.07 -2.58
C MET A 167 -17.04 37.88 -3.51
N SER A 168 -17.43 38.08 -4.77
CA SER A 168 -16.58 38.73 -5.78
C SER A 168 -16.40 40.24 -5.60
N VAL A 169 -17.35 40.92 -4.95
CA VAL A 169 -17.33 42.36 -4.69
C VAL A 169 -18.02 42.72 -3.37
N GLY A 170 -17.66 43.86 -2.77
CA GLY A 170 -18.43 44.48 -1.70
C GLY A 170 -19.82 44.98 -2.16
N ALA A 171 -20.74 45.24 -1.22
CA ALA A 171 -22.14 45.58 -1.52
C ALA A 171 -22.36 46.82 -2.41
N ALA A 172 -21.36 47.71 -2.52
CA ALA A 172 -21.43 48.95 -3.30
C ALA A 172 -20.69 48.91 -4.65
N GLN A 173 -20.19 47.74 -5.09
CA GLN A 173 -19.36 47.60 -6.30
C GLN A 173 -19.97 46.60 -7.31
N LYS A 174 -19.61 46.76 -8.59
CA LYS A 174 -20.03 45.86 -9.68
C LYS A 174 -18.89 44.89 -10.03
N ALA A 175 -19.24 43.61 -10.21
CA ALA A 175 -18.34 42.61 -10.77
C ALA A 175 -18.33 42.76 -12.31
N TYR A 176 -17.18 42.52 -12.96
CA TYR A 176 -17.04 42.65 -14.41
C TYR A 176 -16.51 41.36 -15.02
N ARG A 177 -17.11 40.94 -16.14
CA ARG A 177 -16.60 39.89 -17.04
C ARG A 177 -16.27 38.56 -16.37
N LEU A 178 -16.96 38.22 -15.28
CA LEU A 178 -16.76 36.95 -14.55
C LEU A 178 -15.31 36.75 -14.08
N ALA A 179 -14.53 37.83 -13.95
CA ALA A 179 -13.10 37.76 -13.68
C ALA A 179 -12.80 37.01 -12.37
N PHE A 180 -13.69 37.13 -11.38
CA PHE A 180 -13.57 36.45 -10.09
C PHE A 180 -13.74 34.95 -10.27
N SER A 181 -14.81 34.51 -10.94
CA SER A 181 -15.05 33.10 -11.24
C SER A 181 -13.92 32.49 -12.06
N HIS A 182 -13.39 33.19 -13.08
CA HIS A 182 -12.21 32.75 -13.82
C HIS A 182 -10.96 32.64 -12.93
N GLY A 183 -10.74 33.64 -12.06
CA GLY A 183 -9.66 33.61 -11.07
C GLY A 183 -9.78 32.43 -10.11
N VAL A 184 -10.98 32.10 -9.65
CA VAL A 184 -11.23 30.93 -8.80
C VAL A 184 -10.92 29.65 -9.56
N VAL A 185 -11.42 29.46 -10.80
CA VAL A 185 -11.07 28.29 -11.63
C VAL A 185 -9.56 28.14 -11.75
N GLN A 186 -8.85 29.24 -12.02
CA GLN A 186 -7.40 29.24 -12.13
C GLN A 186 -6.73 28.82 -10.81
N VAL A 187 -7.16 29.38 -9.67
CA VAL A 187 -6.61 29.07 -8.34
C VAL A 187 -6.88 27.61 -7.96
N LEU A 188 -8.08 27.09 -8.21
CA LEU A 188 -8.43 25.70 -7.90
C LEU A 188 -7.70 24.71 -8.81
N THR A 189 -7.42 25.08 -10.06
CA THR A 189 -6.68 24.26 -11.01
C THR A 189 -5.19 24.20 -10.69
N LYS A 190 -4.57 25.35 -10.38
CA LYS A 190 -3.12 25.45 -10.08
C LYS A 190 -2.77 25.09 -8.64
N GLY A 191 -3.70 25.33 -7.71
CA GLY A 191 -3.46 25.29 -6.28
C GLY A 191 -2.63 26.47 -5.76
N ILE A 192 -2.43 26.50 -4.44
CA ILE A 192 -1.75 27.58 -3.73
C ILE A 192 -0.56 27.00 -2.95
N ARG A 193 0.65 27.46 -3.25
CA ARG A 193 1.85 27.00 -2.54
C ARG A 193 1.76 27.38 -1.05
N GLY A 194 2.08 26.43 -0.17
CA GLY A 194 2.08 26.65 1.28
C GLY A 194 0.71 26.64 1.96
N ALA A 195 -0.40 26.59 1.23
CA ALA A 195 -1.77 26.62 1.80
C ALA A 195 -2.24 25.30 2.44
N GLY A 196 -1.33 24.34 2.63
CA GLY A 196 -1.67 23.03 3.21
C GLY A 196 -2.46 22.12 2.26
N GLU A 197 -3.17 21.15 2.85
CA GLU A 197 -3.90 20.08 2.13
C GLU A 197 -5.23 20.57 1.51
N PHE A 198 -5.91 21.49 2.16
CA PHE A 198 -7.23 21.98 1.77
C PHE A 198 -7.21 23.50 1.56
N LEU A 199 -7.81 23.96 0.46
CA LEU A 199 -7.97 25.37 0.14
C LEU A 199 -9.14 25.93 0.94
N ARG A 200 -8.80 26.70 1.99
CA ARG A 200 -9.75 27.43 2.84
C ARG A 200 -10.04 28.83 2.28
N ALA A 201 -11.06 29.48 2.84
CA ALA A 201 -11.59 30.71 2.27
C ALA A 201 -10.59 31.88 2.29
N ASP A 202 -9.72 31.99 3.30
CA ASP A 202 -8.60 32.94 3.33
C ASP A 202 -7.64 32.74 2.16
N ALA A 203 -7.07 31.54 2.05
CA ALA A 203 -6.05 31.25 1.05
C ALA A 203 -6.60 31.47 -0.36
N VAL A 204 -7.83 31.00 -0.62
CA VAL A 204 -8.49 31.20 -1.92
C VAL A 204 -8.73 32.68 -2.18
N LEU A 205 -9.21 33.44 -1.20
CA LEU A 205 -9.46 34.87 -1.38
C LEU A 205 -8.19 35.61 -1.79
N ASP A 206 -7.09 35.39 -1.08
CA ASP A 206 -5.83 36.07 -1.35
C ASP A 206 -5.27 35.69 -2.72
N ALA A 207 -5.28 34.40 -3.07
CA ALA A 207 -4.80 33.97 -4.39
C ALA A 207 -5.69 34.44 -5.56
N VAL A 208 -7.01 34.57 -5.34
CA VAL A 208 -7.92 35.10 -6.36
C VAL A 208 -7.72 36.60 -6.57
N ARG A 209 -7.40 37.37 -5.52
CA ARG A 209 -7.04 38.79 -5.67
C ARG A 209 -5.82 38.98 -6.57
N ASP A 210 -4.85 38.08 -6.50
CA ASP A 210 -3.68 38.07 -7.38
C ASP A 210 -4.03 37.64 -8.81
N ALA A 211 -4.92 36.64 -8.96
CA ALA A 211 -5.33 36.12 -10.27
C ALA A 211 -6.32 37.03 -11.03
N ALA A 212 -7.10 37.84 -10.31
CA ALA A 212 -8.09 38.77 -10.85
C ALA A 212 -7.86 40.19 -10.30
N PRO A 213 -6.74 40.84 -10.67
CA PRO A 213 -6.40 42.16 -10.15
C PRO A 213 -7.49 43.19 -10.50
N GLY A 214 -7.97 43.90 -9.47
CA GLY A 214 -9.00 44.94 -9.61
C GLY A 214 -10.39 44.56 -9.09
N GLN A 215 -10.59 43.36 -8.53
CA GLN A 215 -11.83 42.97 -7.85
C GLN A 215 -11.69 42.91 -6.33
N ASP A 216 -12.54 43.65 -5.61
CA ASP A 216 -12.58 43.69 -4.14
C ASP A 216 -13.33 42.47 -3.59
N ALA A 217 -12.69 41.30 -3.64
CA ALA A 217 -13.28 40.09 -3.11
C ALA A 217 -13.36 40.14 -1.57
N ARG A 218 -14.41 39.56 -0.98
CA ARG A 218 -14.66 39.53 0.47
C ARG A 218 -14.91 38.12 0.99
N ARG A 219 -14.61 37.92 2.26
CA ARG A 219 -14.85 36.67 2.99
C ARG A 219 -15.75 36.89 4.19
N VAL A 220 -16.66 35.94 4.44
CA VAL A 220 -17.43 35.82 5.67
C VAL A 220 -17.27 34.41 6.21
N GLU A 221 -17.01 34.28 7.51
CA GLU A 221 -16.94 33.01 8.21
C GLU A 221 -17.83 33.04 9.44
N TYR A 222 -18.52 31.94 9.69
CA TYR A 222 -19.31 31.70 10.89
C TYR A 222 -19.07 30.26 11.35
N ASP A 223 -18.74 30.09 12.62
CA ASP A 223 -18.46 28.78 13.22
C ASP A 223 -19.10 28.71 14.61
N GLY A 224 -20.33 28.18 14.67
CA GLY A 224 -21.04 27.98 15.92
C GLY A 224 -21.02 26.52 16.41
N ALA A 225 -20.30 25.62 15.72
CA ALA A 225 -20.21 24.22 16.10
C ALA A 225 -18.95 23.93 16.93
N MET A 226 -19.12 23.31 18.11
CA MET A 226 -18.03 23.02 19.07
C MET A 226 -17.01 21.97 18.59
N VAL A 227 -17.37 21.11 17.62
CA VAL A 227 -16.55 19.96 17.19
C VAL A 227 -16.59 19.79 15.67
N GLY A 228 -15.47 19.43 15.04
CA GLY A 228 -15.31 19.17 13.61
C GLY A 228 -14.51 20.25 12.86
N GLU A 229 -14.16 19.97 11.61
CA GLU A 229 -13.34 20.88 10.80
C GLU A 229 -14.18 21.97 10.11
N GLN A 230 -13.54 23.11 9.81
CA GLN A 230 -14.14 24.19 9.03
C GLN A 230 -14.36 23.77 7.57
N PRO A 231 -15.42 24.28 6.90
CA PRO A 231 -15.62 24.08 5.48
C PRO A 231 -14.42 24.57 4.66
N TRP A 232 -14.02 23.80 3.67
CA TRP A 232 -12.99 24.14 2.68
C TRP A 232 -13.57 24.02 1.28
N LEU A 233 -12.98 24.69 0.29
CA LEU A 233 -13.51 24.77 -1.09
C LEU A 233 -13.07 23.58 -1.96
N ALA A 234 -11.78 23.30 -2.00
CA ALA A 234 -11.20 22.17 -2.73
C ALA A 234 -9.93 21.66 -2.04
N ARG A 235 -9.44 20.49 -2.43
CA ARG A 235 -8.09 20.03 -2.12
C ARG A 235 -7.09 20.89 -2.89
N ASN A 236 -5.95 21.16 -2.27
CA ASN A 236 -4.93 22.00 -2.87
C ASN A 236 -4.16 21.22 -3.94
N ALA A 237 -4.32 21.58 -5.22
CA ALA A 237 -3.58 20.93 -6.31
C ALA A 237 -2.05 21.08 -6.16
N SER A 238 -1.59 22.18 -5.55
CA SER A 238 -0.16 22.41 -5.26
C SER A 238 0.38 21.57 -4.09
N ARG A 239 -0.47 20.79 -3.40
CA ARG A 239 -0.05 19.85 -2.33
C ARG A 239 1.00 18.84 -2.82
N ARG A 240 0.98 18.53 -4.12
CA ARG A 240 1.83 17.49 -4.73
C ARG A 240 3.10 18.00 -5.41
N VAL A 241 3.45 19.29 -5.32
CA VAL A 241 4.78 19.73 -5.74
C VAL A 241 5.78 19.30 -4.65
N ARG A 242 6.08 17.99 -4.59
CA ARG A 242 7.42 17.54 -4.22
C ARG A 242 8.36 18.29 -5.16
N SER A 243 9.39 18.91 -4.61
CA SER A 243 10.50 19.43 -5.41
C SER A 243 11.20 18.22 -6.04
N GLY A 244 10.75 17.80 -7.23
CA GLY A 244 11.25 16.62 -7.95
C GLY A 244 10.15 15.87 -8.68
N SER A 245 10.56 14.98 -9.60
CA SER A 245 9.66 14.07 -10.30
C SER A 245 8.95 13.13 -9.31
N VAL A 246 7.65 12.87 -9.51
CA VAL A 246 6.93 11.80 -8.80
C VAL A 246 7.30 10.41 -9.33
N LEU A 247 7.92 10.36 -10.51
CA LEU A 247 8.41 9.14 -11.13
C LEU A 247 9.79 8.76 -10.58
N GLY A 248 10.01 7.47 -10.42
CA GLY A 248 11.28 6.86 -10.13
C GLY A 248 12.10 6.60 -11.40
N PRO A 249 13.28 5.98 -11.25
CA PRO A 249 14.20 5.73 -12.36
C PRO A 249 13.58 4.88 -13.47
N VAL A 250 12.86 3.80 -13.11
CA VAL A 250 12.26 2.87 -14.08
C VAL A 250 11.18 3.58 -14.89
N ALA A 251 10.27 4.30 -14.24
CA ALA A 251 9.23 5.05 -14.93
C ALA A 251 9.80 6.16 -15.84
N THR A 252 10.86 6.84 -15.39
CA THR A 252 11.50 7.90 -16.18
C THR A 252 12.14 7.33 -17.43
N GLU A 253 12.91 6.23 -17.30
CA GLU A 253 13.56 5.56 -18.41
C GLU A 253 12.55 5.03 -19.45
N GLU A 254 11.49 4.35 -19.00
CA GLU A 254 10.44 3.81 -19.87
C GLU A 254 9.69 4.93 -20.61
N LEU A 255 9.41 6.05 -19.94
CA LEU A 255 8.74 7.19 -20.56
C LEU A 255 9.63 7.89 -21.60
N GLU A 256 10.92 8.07 -21.31
CA GLU A 256 11.89 8.62 -22.26
C GLU A 256 12.05 7.71 -23.49
N GLN A 257 12.16 6.39 -23.27
CA GLN A 257 12.22 5.39 -24.34
C GLN A 257 10.95 5.40 -25.19
N ALA A 258 9.78 5.56 -24.56
CA ALA A 258 8.49 5.66 -25.24
C ALA A 258 8.34 6.90 -26.13
N LEU A 259 8.87 8.04 -25.69
CA LEU A 259 8.73 9.31 -26.40
C LEU A 259 9.80 9.52 -27.48
N ALA A 260 10.97 8.89 -27.36
CA ALA A 260 12.08 9.09 -28.30
C ALA A 260 11.71 8.81 -29.77
N PRO A 261 11.01 7.71 -30.13
CA PRO A 261 10.60 7.44 -31.52
C PRO A 261 9.58 8.44 -32.07
N LEU A 262 8.83 9.12 -31.20
CA LEU A 262 7.82 10.10 -31.59
C LEU A 262 8.41 11.50 -31.83
N GLY A 263 9.72 11.69 -31.57
CA GLY A 263 10.39 12.96 -31.77
C GLY A 263 9.85 14.11 -30.91
N CYS A 264 9.24 13.79 -29.77
CA CYS A 264 8.59 14.76 -28.88
C CYS A 264 9.24 14.86 -27.47
N PRO A 265 10.58 14.88 -27.31
CA PRO A 265 11.21 14.96 -25.99
C PRO A 265 10.88 16.29 -25.26
N GLU A 266 10.59 17.37 -25.99
CA GLU A 266 10.16 18.65 -25.43
C GLU A 266 8.85 18.58 -24.61
N LEU A 267 8.03 17.55 -24.79
CA LEU A 267 6.84 17.34 -23.96
C LEU A 267 7.18 16.99 -22.49
N LEU A 268 8.43 16.60 -22.22
CA LEU A 268 8.97 16.34 -20.87
C LEU A 268 9.86 17.47 -20.33
N ALA A 269 9.85 18.67 -20.93
CA ALA A 269 10.69 19.79 -20.49
C ALA A 269 10.50 20.19 -19.02
N THR A 270 9.44 19.69 -18.38
CA THR A 270 9.20 19.78 -16.93
C THR A 270 9.15 18.39 -16.29
N PRO A 271 9.69 18.23 -15.06
CA PRO A 271 9.53 17.00 -14.29
C PRO A 271 8.06 16.63 -14.17
N VAL A 272 7.74 15.34 -14.27
CA VAL A 272 6.39 14.86 -14.01
C VAL A 272 6.10 15.06 -12.52
N THR A 273 5.31 16.08 -12.18
CA THR A 273 4.98 16.45 -10.79
C THR A 273 3.71 15.78 -10.26
N GLY A 274 2.96 15.10 -11.13
CA GLY A 274 1.67 14.52 -10.77
C GLY A 274 0.96 13.83 -11.94
N ALA A 275 -0.20 13.25 -11.66
CA ALA A 275 -1.03 12.56 -12.65
C ALA A 275 -1.60 13.50 -13.73
N ASP A 276 -1.80 14.77 -13.39
CA ASP A 276 -2.28 15.82 -14.29
C ASP A 276 -1.34 16.03 -15.50
N VAL A 277 -0.03 15.95 -15.27
CA VAL A 277 0.99 16.02 -16.33
C VAL A 277 0.87 14.83 -17.29
N LEU A 278 0.65 13.62 -16.75
CA LEU A 278 0.50 12.41 -17.54
C LEU A 278 -0.84 12.36 -18.29
N GLU A 279 -1.94 12.83 -17.69
CA GLU A 279 -3.24 12.95 -18.35
C GLU A 279 -3.20 13.97 -19.49
N HIS A 280 -2.52 15.10 -19.28
CA HIS A 280 -2.28 16.05 -20.35
C HIS A 280 -1.46 15.43 -21.49
N LEU A 281 -0.38 14.72 -21.17
CA LEU A 281 0.45 14.03 -22.15
C LEU A 281 -0.39 13.00 -22.94
N ARG A 282 -1.20 12.19 -22.26
CA ARG A 282 -2.13 11.23 -22.88
C ARG A 282 -3.07 11.89 -23.89
N GLY A 283 -3.57 13.09 -23.59
CA GLY A 283 -4.47 13.83 -24.47
C GLY A 283 -3.78 14.45 -25.70
N VAL A 284 -2.54 14.91 -25.56
CA VAL A 284 -1.80 15.63 -26.63
C VAL A 284 -1.09 14.68 -27.60
N LEU A 285 -0.72 13.47 -27.16
CA LEU A 285 0.02 12.49 -27.97
C LEU A 285 -0.66 12.14 -29.32
N PRO A 286 -1.98 11.86 -29.39
CA PRO A 286 -2.65 11.54 -30.65
C PRO A 286 -2.65 12.69 -31.66
N GLU A 287 -2.67 13.95 -31.18
CA GLU A 287 -2.70 15.14 -32.03
C GLU A 287 -1.35 15.44 -32.67
N ARG A 288 -0.25 15.12 -31.99
CA ARG A 288 1.12 15.46 -32.43
C ARG A 288 1.81 14.39 -33.24
N SER A 289 1.32 13.15 -33.23
CA SER A 289 1.95 12.03 -33.94
C SER A 289 0.98 11.25 -34.85
N PRO A 290 0.35 11.91 -35.85
CA PRO A 290 -0.69 11.29 -36.69
C PRO A 290 -0.18 10.20 -37.67
N GLY A 291 1.08 9.74 -37.59
CA GLY A 291 1.68 8.79 -38.53
C GLY A 291 2.35 7.54 -37.94
N SER A 292 2.47 7.42 -36.61
CA SER A 292 3.29 6.39 -35.95
C SER A 292 2.43 5.47 -35.07
N GLY A 293 1.56 4.67 -35.68
CA GLY A 293 0.49 3.94 -34.97
C GLY A 293 0.97 2.95 -33.91
N ILE A 294 2.09 2.26 -34.13
CA ILE A 294 2.64 1.28 -33.17
C ILE A 294 3.36 1.99 -32.03
N GLU A 295 4.19 2.98 -32.36
CA GLU A 295 4.95 3.77 -31.40
C GLU A 295 4.03 4.61 -30.51
N LEU A 296 2.99 5.22 -31.09
CA LEU A 296 1.95 5.93 -30.36
C LEU A 296 1.19 5.00 -29.42
N SER A 297 0.80 3.81 -29.91
CA SER A 297 0.12 2.81 -29.07
C SER A 297 1.00 2.37 -27.90
N TRP A 298 2.29 2.14 -28.13
CA TRP A 298 3.22 1.77 -27.06
C TRP A 298 3.40 2.91 -26.05
N CYS A 299 3.56 4.15 -26.52
CA CYS A 299 3.69 5.31 -25.64
C CYS A 299 2.44 5.51 -24.78
N LEU A 300 1.24 5.38 -25.35
CA LEU A 300 -0.01 5.44 -24.59
C LEU A 300 -0.08 4.31 -23.55
N VAL A 301 0.38 3.10 -23.86
CA VAL A 301 0.44 2.00 -22.88
C VAL A 301 1.41 2.30 -21.72
N VAL A 302 2.53 2.98 -22.00
CA VAL A 302 3.46 3.43 -20.94
C VAL A 302 2.81 4.51 -20.09
N VAL A 303 2.22 5.54 -20.69
CA VAL A 303 1.54 6.62 -19.96
C VAL A 303 0.38 6.09 -19.10
N ASP A 304 -0.43 5.19 -19.64
CA ASP A 304 -1.50 4.52 -18.88
C ASP A 304 -0.92 3.68 -17.74
N GLY A 305 0.18 2.95 -17.98
CA GLY A 305 0.90 2.24 -16.92
C GLY A 305 1.43 3.16 -15.81
N LEU A 306 1.89 4.36 -16.14
CA LEU A 306 2.32 5.34 -15.14
C LEU A 306 1.16 5.89 -14.33
N LEU A 307 0.00 6.11 -14.95
CA LEU A 307 -1.23 6.48 -14.24
C LEU A 307 -1.67 5.36 -13.28
N ASP A 308 -1.57 4.10 -13.69
CA ASP A 308 -1.82 2.93 -12.85
C ASP A 308 -0.86 2.89 -11.64
N CYS A 309 0.42 3.20 -11.86
CA CYS A 309 1.41 3.30 -10.79
C CYS A 309 1.02 4.35 -9.75
N LEU A 310 0.66 5.56 -10.19
CA LEU A 310 0.27 6.64 -9.28
C LEU A 310 -0.99 6.30 -8.47
N ARG A 311 -1.99 5.68 -9.11
CA ARG A 311 -3.22 5.20 -8.43
C ARG A 311 -2.90 4.14 -7.37
N THR A 312 -2.00 3.22 -7.69
CA THR A 312 -1.56 2.16 -6.78
C THR A 312 -0.75 2.71 -5.61
N ILE A 313 0.14 3.67 -5.85
CA ILE A 313 0.88 4.37 -4.79
C ILE A 313 -0.08 5.14 -3.87
N ASP A 314 -1.11 5.78 -4.42
CA ASP A 314 -2.13 6.50 -3.63
C ASP A 314 -2.93 5.55 -2.73
N LEU A 315 -3.35 4.38 -3.25
CA LEU A 315 -3.96 3.31 -2.44
C LEU A 315 -3.02 2.89 -1.29
N LEU A 316 -1.77 2.55 -1.61
CA LEU A 316 -0.82 2.01 -0.64
C LEU A 316 -0.33 3.08 0.37
N THR A 317 -0.38 4.36 0.01
CA THR A 317 -0.09 5.46 0.95
C THR A 317 -1.25 5.69 1.91
N SER A 318 -2.48 5.39 1.48
CA SER A 318 -3.70 5.45 2.30
C SER A 318 -4.15 4.07 2.80
N TRP A 319 -3.21 3.12 2.87
CA TRP A 319 -3.50 1.71 3.12
C TRP A 319 -4.33 1.48 4.39
N PRO A 320 -5.48 0.78 4.30
CA PRO A 320 -6.37 0.57 5.44
C PRO A 320 -5.86 -0.48 6.44
N GLY A 321 -4.88 -1.31 6.05
CA GLY A 321 -4.31 -2.35 6.89
C GLY A 321 -3.20 -1.89 7.83
N ARG A 322 -2.31 -2.81 8.21
CA ARG A 322 -1.14 -2.50 9.06
C ARG A 322 -0.17 -1.61 8.30
N ARG A 323 0.63 -0.80 9.01
CA ARG A 323 1.64 0.07 8.39
C ARG A 323 2.55 -0.73 7.45
N LEU A 324 2.73 -0.21 6.24
CA LEU A 324 3.65 -0.77 5.26
C LEU A 324 5.10 -0.54 5.73
N THR A 325 5.91 -1.58 5.64
CA THR A 325 7.34 -1.56 5.98
C THR A 325 8.14 -2.03 4.78
N SER A 326 9.42 -1.65 4.70
CA SER A 326 10.27 -2.07 3.58
C SER A 326 10.36 -3.59 3.44
N GLU A 327 10.35 -4.34 4.55
CA GLU A 327 10.38 -5.81 4.53
C GLU A 327 9.11 -6.38 3.90
N ARG A 328 7.94 -5.90 4.32
CA ARG A 328 6.64 -6.32 3.77
C ARG A 328 6.54 -6.01 2.28
N LEU A 329 6.97 -4.81 1.88
CA LEU A 329 7.01 -4.40 0.48
C LEU A 329 7.91 -5.31 -0.36
N ARG A 330 9.12 -5.67 0.11
CA ARG A 330 10.00 -6.59 -0.63
C ARG A 330 9.41 -7.97 -0.78
N ARG A 331 8.83 -8.51 0.30
CA ARG A 331 8.21 -9.84 0.28
C ARG A 331 7.06 -9.89 -0.72
N ALA A 332 6.16 -8.91 -0.67
CA ALA A 332 5.07 -8.82 -1.64
C ALA A 332 5.58 -8.61 -3.07
N LEU A 333 6.58 -7.73 -3.26
CA LEU A 333 7.18 -7.44 -4.56
C LEU A 333 7.76 -8.72 -5.18
N TRP A 334 8.50 -9.51 -4.40
CA TRP A 334 9.09 -10.74 -4.90
C TRP A 334 8.04 -11.79 -5.28
N LEU A 335 7.01 -11.98 -4.44
CA LEU A 335 5.89 -12.87 -4.74
C LEU A 335 5.17 -12.47 -6.04
N ALA A 336 5.06 -11.17 -6.28
CA ALA A 336 4.36 -10.60 -7.42
C ALA A 336 5.19 -10.57 -8.72
N ALA A 337 6.48 -10.24 -8.62
CA ALA A 337 7.39 -10.16 -9.77
C ALA A 337 7.69 -11.53 -10.39
N GLY A 338 7.50 -12.61 -9.63
CA GLY A 338 7.77 -13.95 -10.08
C GLY A 338 9.28 -14.26 -10.16
N ARG A 339 9.60 -15.46 -10.67
CA ARG A 339 10.90 -16.12 -10.49
C ARG A 339 11.99 -15.68 -11.48
N SER A 340 11.65 -14.93 -12.53
CA SER A 340 12.57 -14.47 -13.58
C SER A 340 12.87 -12.97 -13.51
N ALA A 341 12.56 -12.34 -12.38
CA ALA A 341 12.76 -10.92 -12.20
C ALA A 341 14.26 -10.54 -12.31
N ASP A 342 14.54 -9.56 -13.16
CA ASP A 342 15.74 -8.71 -13.11
C ASP A 342 16.04 -8.23 -11.67
N ARG A 343 17.15 -7.52 -11.49
CA ARG A 343 17.50 -6.91 -10.20
C ARG A 343 16.34 -6.08 -9.65
N LEU A 344 15.71 -6.57 -8.58
CA LEU A 344 14.62 -5.88 -7.88
C LEU A 344 15.14 -4.57 -7.25
N PRO A 345 14.28 -3.55 -7.08
CA PRO A 345 14.61 -2.32 -6.37
C PRO A 345 15.24 -2.57 -4.99
N ASP A 346 16.40 -1.96 -4.75
CA ASP A 346 17.15 -2.03 -3.47
C ASP A 346 16.90 -0.82 -2.55
N THR A 347 16.05 0.12 -2.97
CA THR A 347 15.64 1.30 -2.21
C THR A 347 14.83 0.94 -0.95
N SER A 348 14.44 1.95 -0.16
CA SER A 348 13.73 1.76 1.11
C SER A 348 12.60 2.76 1.33
N GLY A 349 11.68 2.46 2.26
CA GLY A 349 10.62 3.38 2.66
C GLY A 349 9.70 3.75 1.50
N SER A 350 9.42 5.05 1.34
CA SER A 350 8.54 5.55 0.27
C SER A 350 9.14 5.42 -1.12
N GLU A 351 10.47 5.38 -1.24
CA GLU A 351 11.15 5.17 -2.53
C GLU A 351 10.94 3.73 -2.99
N LEU A 352 11.11 2.75 -2.10
CA LEU A 352 10.83 1.35 -2.40
C LEU A 352 9.38 1.12 -2.85
N LEU A 353 8.41 1.78 -2.19
CA LEU A 353 7.01 1.69 -2.61
C LEU A 353 6.83 2.14 -4.06
N ARG A 354 7.38 3.31 -4.41
CA ARG A 354 7.29 3.85 -5.78
C ARG A 354 7.99 2.92 -6.76
N ASP A 355 9.26 2.59 -6.50
CA ASP A 355 10.10 1.84 -7.41
C ASP A 355 9.57 0.40 -7.60
N ALA A 356 8.98 -0.22 -6.57
CA ALA A 356 8.35 -1.54 -6.65
C ALA A 356 7.13 -1.53 -7.58
N VAL A 357 6.25 -0.53 -7.43
CA VAL A 357 5.04 -0.40 -8.25
C VAL A 357 5.41 -0.13 -9.71
N GLU A 358 6.37 0.76 -9.96
CA GLU A 358 6.89 1.03 -11.30
C GLU A 358 7.51 -0.21 -11.95
N TYR A 359 8.36 -0.93 -11.20
CA TYR A 359 8.97 -2.16 -11.67
C TYR A 359 7.93 -3.22 -12.06
N LEU A 360 6.95 -3.46 -11.20
CA LEU A 360 5.91 -4.46 -11.44
C LEU A 360 5.07 -4.15 -12.68
N ARG A 361 4.71 -2.88 -12.86
CA ARG A 361 3.82 -2.46 -13.95
C ARG A 361 4.52 -2.36 -15.31
N LEU A 362 5.80 -1.98 -15.31
CA LEU A 362 6.53 -1.64 -16.52
C LEU A 362 7.52 -2.73 -16.96
N ARG A 363 8.19 -3.40 -16.00
CA ARG A 363 9.24 -4.38 -16.29
C ARG A 363 8.80 -5.83 -16.05
N ALA A 364 8.23 -6.14 -14.89
CA ALA A 364 7.88 -7.53 -14.54
C ALA A 364 6.84 -8.13 -15.51
N ALA A 365 5.94 -7.30 -16.02
CA ALA A 365 4.94 -7.65 -17.01
C ALA A 365 5.52 -8.07 -18.38
N ALA A 366 6.77 -7.72 -18.70
CA ALA A 366 7.38 -7.98 -20.00
C ALA A 366 8.15 -9.31 -20.07
N VAL A 367 8.40 -9.96 -18.93
CA VAL A 367 9.34 -11.09 -18.81
C VAL A 367 8.72 -12.45 -19.19
N ASP A 368 7.39 -12.58 -19.19
CA ASP A 368 6.71 -13.85 -19.54
C ASP A 368 5.52 -13.64 -20.50
N PRO A 369 5.78 -13.43 -21.81
CA PRO A 369 4.73 -13.26 -22.81
C PRO A 369 3.93 -14.55 -23.11
N ASP A 370 4.49 -15.73 -22.81
CA ASP A 370 3.86 -17.03 -23.09
C ASP A 370 2.83 -17.45 -22.02
N ALA A 371 2.88 -16.86 -20.82
CA ALA A 371 1.94 -17.17 -19.73
C ALA A 371 0.52 -16.57 -19.89
N GLY A 372 0.24 -15.83 -20.97
CA GLY A 372 -1.08 -15.21 -21.19
C GLY A 372 -1.49 -14.22 -20.09
N ARG A 373 -0.54 -13.72 -19.30
CA ARG A 373 -0.77 -12.77 -18.21
C ARG A 373 -0.90 -11.35 -18.77
N THR A 374 -1.86 -10.59 -18.24
CA THR A 374 -1.99 -9.17 -18.56
C THR A 374 -0.89 -8.36 -17.87
N ARG A 375 -0.59 -7.17 -18.39
CA ARG A 375 0.47 -6.29 -17.84
C ARG A 375 0.18 -5.76 -16.45
N VAL A 376 -1.05 -5.91 -15.96
CA VAL A 376 -1.48 -5.47 -14.62
C VAL A 376 -1.48 -6.60 -13.59
N ALA A 377 -1.37 -7.86 -14.01
CA ALA A 377 -1.38 -9.00 -13.11
C ALA A 377 -0.32 -8.96 -11.99
N PRO A 378 0.94 -8.52 -12.24
CA PRO A 378 1.92 -8.37 -11.16
C PRO A 378 1.51 -7.32 -10.11
N LEU A 379 0.86 -6.21 -10.51
CA LEU A 379 0.32 -5.25 -9.54
C LEU A 379 -0.81 -5.87 -8.71
N ALA A 380 -1.67 -6.67 -9.34
CA ALA A 380 -2.74 -7.39 -8.66
C ALA A 380 -2.19 -8.37 -7.60
N ASP A 381 -1.18 -9.17 -7.99
CA ASP A 381 -0.48 -10.09 -7.09
C ASP A 381 0.17 -9.37 -5.91
N PHE A 382 0.75 -8.20 -6.16
CA PHE A 382 1.38 -7.37 -5.12
C PHE A 382 0.38 -6.85 -4.10
N VAL A 383 -0.73 -6.26 -4.57
CA VAL A 383 -1.78 -5.73 -3.69
C VAL A 383 -2.48 -6.87 -2.93
N ALA A 384 -2.77 -7.99 -3.59
CA ALA A 384 -3.38 -9.16 -2.94
C ALA A 384 -2.46 -9.76 -1.86
N ALA A 385 -1.14 -9.84 -2.09
CA ALA A 385 -0.20 -10.33 -1.10
C ALA A 385 -0.22 -9.48 0.19
N LEU A 386 -0.25 -8.15 0.05
CA LEU A 386 -0.37 -7.23 1.18
C LEU A 386 -1.74 -7.32 1.86
N ALA A 387 -2.82 -7.41 1.08
CA ALA A 387 -4.19 -7.48 1.58
C ALA A 387 -4.45 -8.75 2.41
N VAL A 388 -4.03 -9.91 1.91
CA VAL A 388 -4.19 -11.20 2.61
C VAL A 388 -3.37 -11.21 3.90
N GLU A 389 -2.16 -10.66 3.89
CA GLU A 389 -1.33 -10.53 5.09
C GLU A 389 -2.04 -9.68 6.18
N ASP A 390 -2.78 -8.66 5.77
CA ASP A 390 -3.56 -7.79 6.66
C ASP A 390 -5.00 -8.25 6.91
N GLN A 391 -5.38 -9.42 6.39
CA GLN A 391 -6.73 -9.98 6.49
C GLN A 391 -7.82 -9.03 5.96
N LEU A 392 -7.47 -8.21 4.96
CA LEU A 392 -8.43 -7.36 4.28
C LEU A 392 -9.34 -8.19 3.39
N ALA A 393 -10.62 -7.81 3.35
CA ALA A 393 -11.60 -8.46 2.49
C ALA A 393 -11.35 -8.10 1.02
N GLU A 394 -11.51 -9.08 0.14
CA GLU A 394 -11.34 -8.93 -1.31
C GLU A 394 -12.31 -7.88 -1.89
N ASP A 395 -13.52 -7.80 -1.32
CA ASP A 395 -14.59 -6.87 -1.67
C ASP A 395 -14.56 -5.56 -0.85
N GLY A 396 -13.40 -5.23 -0.24
CA GLY A 396 -13.20 -3.95 0.43
C GLY A 396 -13.42 -2.76 -0.51
N ALA A 397 -14.09 -1.71 -0.03
CA ALA A 397 -14.48 -0.56 -0.86
C ALA A 397 -13.26 0.14 -1.50
N GLU A 398 -12.15 0.26 -0.76
CA GLU A 398 -10.91 0.87 -1.25
C GLU A 398 -10.21 0.02 -2.32
N LEU A 399 -10.20 -1.31 -2.14
CA LEU A 399 -9.60 -2.24 -3.11
C LEU A 399 -10.44 -2.34 -4.39
N THR A 400 -11.77 -2.37 -4.25
CA THR A 400 -12.70 -2.37 -5.38
C THR A 400 -12.58 -1.07 -6.18
N ALA A 401 -12.59 0.09 -5.50
CA ALA A 401 -12.42 1.37 -6.17
C ALA A 401 -11.07 1.49 -6.90
N TRP A 402 -9.99 0.94 -6.32
CA TRP A 402 -8.70 0.87 -7.00
C TRP A 402 -8.72 -0.07 -8.20
N ALA A 403 -9.28 -1.28 -8.06
CA ALA A 403 -9.37 -2.26 -9.13
C ALA A 403 -10.18 -1.72 -10.32
N ASP A 404 -11.29 -1.04 -10.06
CA ASP A 404 -12.10 -0.36 -11.07
C ASP A 404 -11.34 0.78 -11.74
N ALA A 405 -10.59 1.58 -10.97
CA ALA A 405 -9.82 2.70 -11.50
C ALA A 405 -8.66 2.26 -12.40
N VAL A 406 -7.99 1.16 -12.07
CA VAL A 406 -6.86 0.58 -12.84
C VAL A 406 -7.36 -0.39 -13.94
N GLY A 407 -8.58 -0.91 -13.81
CA GLY A 407 -9.14 -1.92 -14.72
C GLY A 407 -8.59 -3.32 -14.50
N VAL A 408 -8.30 -3.71 -13.26
CA VAL A 408 -7.70 -4.99 -12.89
C VAL A 408 -8.78 -6.01 -12.53
N VAL A 409 -9.05 -6.95 -13.43
CA VAL A 409 -9.96 -8.08 -13.18
C VAL A 409 -9.26 -9.23 -12.46
N GLU A 410 -7.92 -9.27 -12.53
CA GLU A 410 -7.05 -10.32 -12.00
C GLU A 410 -6.88 -10.25 -10.48
N LEU A 411 -7.45 -9.24 -9.81
CA LEU A 411 -7.33 -9.08 -8.36
C LEU A 411 -7.90 -10.30 -7.63
N GLY A 412 -9.08 -10.80 -8.02
CA GLY A 412 -9.66 -12.00 -7.42
C GLY A 412 -8.80 -13.25 -7.64
N ASP A 413 -8.25 -13.42 -8.85
CA ASP A 413 -7.33 -14.50 -9.14
C ASP A 413 -6.04 -14.42 -8.31
N ALA A 414 -5.55 -13.19 -8.05
CA ALA A 414 -4.41 -12.94 -7.20
C ALA A 414 -4.69 -13.31 -5.73
N PHE A 415 -5.85 -12.92 -5.19
CA PHE A 415 -6.29 -13.34 -3.86
C PHE A 415 -6.33 -14.87 -3.74
N GLU A 416 -6.91 -15.54 -4.74
CA GLU A 416 -6.96 -17.00 -4.78
C GLU A 416 -5.58 -17.65 -4.83
N ARG A 417 -4.63 -17.11 -5.63
CA ARG A 417 -3.25 -17.59 -5.66
C ARG A 417 -2.57 -17.46 -4.29
N VAL A 418 -2.69 -16.31 -3.65
CA VAL A 418 -2.08 -16.05 -2.34
C VAL A 418 -2.70 -16.97 -1.28
N ARG A 419 -4.04 -17.11 -1.23
CA ARG A 419 -4.73 -18.02 -0.30
C ARG A 419 -4.30 -19.47 -0.49
N ARG A 420 -4.16 -19.95 -1.74
CA ARG A 420 -3.64 -21.30 -2.03
C ARG A 420 -2.21 -21.48 -1.53
N GLY A 421 -1.37 -20.44 -1.67
CA GLY A 421 -0.02 -20.40 -1.11
C GLY A 421 -0.03 -20.54 0.41
N SER A 422 -0.81 -19.72 1.12
CA SER A 422 -0.97 -19.80 2.58
C SER A 422 -1.54 -21.15 3.04
N ALA A 423 -2.51 -21.71 2.30
CA ALA A 423 -3.10 -23.01 2.60
C ALA A 423 -2.07 -24.16 2.48
N ARG A 424 -1.10 -24.07 1.55
CA ARG A 424 0.01 -25.03 1.44
C ARG A 424 0.93 -25.02 2.66
N MET A 425 1.08 -23.87 3.31
CA MET A 425 1.93 -23.69 4.50
C MET A 425 1.19 -23.87 5.82
N ARG A 426 -0.12 -24.16 5.77
CA ARG A 426 -1.00 -24.32 6.95
C ARG A 426 -0.56 -25.43 7.90
N LEU A 427 -0.19 -26.59 7.34
CA LEU A 427 0.24 -27.74 8.13
C LEU A 427 1.76 -27.76 8.26
N ARG A 428 2.23 -27.97 9.49
CA ARG A 428 3.65 -28.15 9.80
C ARG A 428 3.84 -29.50 10.46
N LEU A 429 4.70 -30.35 9.89
CA LEU A 429 5.14 -31.58 10.54
C LEU A 429 6.47 -31.30 11.24
N VAL A 430 6.51 -31.39 12.56
CA VAL A 430 7.75 -31.38 13.35
C VAL A 430 8.13 -32.83 13.63
N VAL A 431 9.37 -33.21 13.28
CA VAL A 431 9.97 -34.50 13.61
C VAL A 431 11.19 -34.23 14.49
N SER A 432 11.18 -34.75 15.72
CA SER A 432 12.27 -34.56 16.67
C SER A 432 13.05 -35.86 16.89
N LEU A 433 14.37 -35.71 16.86
CA LEU A 433 15.38 -36.73 17.17
C LEU A 433 16.02 -36.45 18.54
N HIS A 434 15.38 -35.66 19.41
CA HIS A 434 15.91 -35.25 20.71
C HIS A 434 16.21 -36.42 21.69
N ALA A 435 15.58 -37.58 21.51
CA ALA A 435 15.79 -38.78 22.34
C ALA A 435 17.11 -39.53 22.01
N ALA A 436 18.02 -38.88 21.27
CA ALA A 436 19.35 -39.40 21.00
C ALA A 436 20.20 -39.46 22.28
N VAL A 437 20.82 -40.61 22.54
CA VAL A 437 21.80 -40.76 23.62
C VAL A 437 23.19 -40.46 23.05
N ALA A 438 23.94 -39.57 23.72
CA ALA A 438 25.33 -39.23 23.38
C ALA A 438 25.56 -38.76 21.93
N ASP A 439 24.69 -37.87 21.43
CA ASP A 439 24.81 -37.20 20.13
C ASP A 439 24.80 -38.13 18.90
N ASP A 440 24.32 -39.37 19.09
CA ASP A 440 24.17 -40.37 18.04
C ASP A 440 22.73 -40.48 17.52
N TRP A 441 22.46 -41.44 16.64
CA TRP A 441 21.12 -41.69 16.12
C TRP A 441 20.13 -42.15 17.21
N PRO A 442 18.89 -41.65 17.26
CA PRO A 442 17.94 -41.97 18.31
C PRO A 442 17.25 -43.34 18.10
N GLU A 443 16.76 -43.92 19.19
CA GLU A 443 15.90 -45.12 19.15
C GLU A 443 14.44 -44.78 18.81
N THR A 444 14.05 -43.51 18.92
CA THR A 444 12.70 -43.03 18.63
C THR A 444 12.69 -41.71 17.87
N LEU A 445 11.72 -41.57 16.97
CA LEU A 445 11.32 -40.31 16.35
C LEU A 445 9.98 -39.86 16.93
N ASP A 446 9.95 -38.66 17.48
CA ASP A 446 8.71 -38.02 17.89
C ASP A 446 8.19 -37.12 16.78
N ALA A 447 6.90 -37.24 16.45
CA ALA A 447 6.28 -36.48 15.38
C ALA A 447 5.04 -35.72 15.86
N TRP A 448 5.02 -34.40 15.61
CA TRP A 448 3.86 -33.52 15.84
C TRP A 448 3.38 -32.95 14.52
N LEU A 449 2.10 -33.12 14.24
CA LEU A 449 1.42 -32.44 13.16
C LEU A 449 0.69 -31.23 13.75
N LEU A 450 1.09 -30.04 13.34
CA LEU A 450 0.53 -28.76 13.74
C LEU A 450 -0.38 -28.22 12.62
N ASP A 451 -1.50 -27.61 13.00
CA ASP A 451 -2.40 -26.89 12.11
C ASP A 451 -2.50 -25.44 12.58
N ARG A 452 -1.97 -24.49 11.78
CA ARG A 452 -1.89 -23.06 12.16
C ARG A 452 -1.23 -22.82 13.52
N GLY A 453 -0.22 -23.62 13.85
CA GLY A 453 0.53 -23.53 15.10
C GLY A 453 -0.05 -24.34 16.26
N GLU A 454 -1.30 -24.81 16.17
CA GLU A 454 -1.90 -25.64 17.21
C GLU A 454 -1.60 -27.12 17.00
N MET A 455 -1.37 -27.86 18.09
CA MET A 455 -1.13 -29.30 18.03
C MET A 455 -2.40 -30.02 17.57
N TYR A 456 -2.33 -30.61 16.37
CA TYR A 456 -3.41 -31.43 15.84
C TYR A 456 -3.23 -32.90 16.26
N ARG A 457 -2.05 -33.48 16.06
CA ARG A 457 -1.75 -34.87 16.46
C ARG A 457 -0.28 -35.06 16.82
N HIS A 458 -0.01 -35.95 17.77
CA HIS A 458 1.32 -36.43 18.12
C HIS A 458 1.41 -37.95 17.98
N LYS A 459 2.59 -38.47 17.62
CA LYS A 459 2.89 -39.90 17.61
C LYS A 459 4.39 -40.16 17.74
N VAL A 460 4.74 -41.17 18.54
CA VAL A 460 6.12 -41.69 18.68
C VAL A 460 6.33 -42.90 17.77
N PHE A 461 7.53 -43.00 17.19
CA PHE A 461 7.91 -44.02 16.24
C PHE A 461 9.26 -44.64 16.63
N ARG A 462 9.33 -45.94 16.89
CA ARG A 462 10.59 -46.64 17.19
C ARG A 462 11.41 -46.90 15.92
N CYS A 463 12.71 -46.69 15.96
CA CYS A 463 13.65 -46.96 14.87
C CYS A 463 14.90 -47.68 15.37
N THR A 464 15.64 -48.26 14.44
CA THR A 464 17.02 -48.67 14.71
C THR A 464 17.86 -47.40 14.88
N PRO A 465 18.73 -47.30 15.90
CA PRO A 465 19.56 -46.12 16.15
C PRO A 465 20.75 -46.08 15.18
N ASP A 466 20.46 -46.00 13.88
CA ASP A 466 21.40 -45.78 12.80
C ASP A 466 20.76 -44.92 11.70
N GLN A 467 21.58 -44.41 10.76
CA GLN A 467 21.08 -43.58 9.68
C GLN A 467 19.98 -44.29 8.86
N PRO A 468 20.18 -45.53 8.35
CA PRO A 468 19.17 -46.18 7.53
C PRO A 468 17.87 -46.44 8.27
N GLY A 469 17.91 -46.81 9.55
CA GLY A 469 16.73 -47.07 10.37
C GLY A 469 15.94 -45.81 10.68
N VAL A 470 16.61 -44.69 10.93
CA VAL A 470 15.98 -43.38 11.10
C VAL A 470 15.37 -42.89 9.80
N GLU A 471 16.07 -43.02 8.68
CA GLU A 471 15.55 -42.68 7.35
C GLU A 471 14.31 -43.53 7.01
N GLU A 472 14.39 -44.85 7.12
CA GLU A 472 13.23 -45.74 6.91
C GLU A 472 12.05 -45.32 7.77
N ARG A 473 12.29 -45.00 9.05
CA ARG A 473 11.22 -44.61 9.95
C ARG A 473 10.62 -43.25 9.60
N LEU A 474 11.44 -42.30 9.15
CA LEU A 474 10.99 -40.99 8.68
C LEU A 474 10.00 -41.12 7.51
N ALA A 475 10.18 -42.09 6.61
CA ALA A 475 9.21 -42.43 5.57
C ALA A 475 7.82 -42.77 6.17
N GLY A 476 7.81 -43.58 7.23
CA GLY A 476 6.61 -43.95 7.96
C GLY A 476 5.94 -42.76 8.66
N VAL A 477 6.73 -41.84 9.22
CA VAL A 477 6.24 -40.57 9.80
C VAL A 477 5.55 -39.72 8.73
N LEU A 478 6.18 -39.54 7.58
CA LEU A 478 5.65 -38.76 6.46
C LEU A 478 4.36 -39.36 5.90
N HIS A 479 4.31 -40.69 5.77
CA HIS A 479 3.09 -41.38 5.36
C HIS A 479 1.95 -41.13 6.35
N TRP A 480 2.21 -41.28 7.66
CA TRP A 480 1.24 -40.99 8.71
C TRP A 480 0.72 -39.55 8.63
N ALA A 481 1.62 -38.56 8.53
CA ALA A 481 1.24 -37.15 8.48
C ALA A 481 0.47 -36.82 7.19
N SER A 482 0.87 -37.37 6.05
CA SER A 482 0.20 -37.17 4.75
C SER A 482 -1.21 -37.77 4.71
N VAL A 483 -1.45 -38.92 5.34
CA VAL A 483 -2.80 -39.48 5.50
C VAL A 483 -3.68 -38.55 6.34
N ARG A 484 -3.13 -37.90 7.36
CA ARG A 484 -3.86 -36.95 8.20
C ARG A 484 -4.13 -35.63 7.49
N ALA A 485 -3.15 -35.10 6.75
CA ALA A 485 -3.30 -33.90 5.93
C ALA A 485 -4.43 -34.05 4.90
N ARG A 486 -4.49 -35.20 4.20
CA ARG A 486 -5.56 -35.48 3.23
C ARG A 486 -6.96 -35.47 3.84
N LYS A 487 -7.13 -35.93 5.10
CA LYS A 487 -8.42 -35.86 5.80
C LYS A 487 -8.87 -34.43 6.10
N LEU A 488 -7.94 -33.49 6.15
CA LEU A 488 -8.19 -32.06 6.33
C LEU A 488 -8.31 -31.30 4.99
N GLY A 489 -8.23 -32.00 3.85
CA GLY A 489 -8.30 -31.40 2.52
C GLY A 489 -7.08 -30.55 2.15
N VAL A 490 -5.93 -30.79 2.78
CA VAL A 490 -4.70 -29.99 2.58
C VAL A 490 -3.49 -30.88 2.28
N GLN A 491 -2.50 -30.33 1.59
CA GLN A 491 -1.23 -31.00 1.31
C GLN A 491 -0.22 -30.68 2.41
N LEU A 492 0.53 -31.68 2.89
CA LEU A 492 1.68 -31.45 3.74
C LEU A 492 2.85 -30.97 2.87
N ARG A 493 3.34 -29.75 3.09
CA ARG A 493 4.52 -29.20 2.41
C ARG A 493 5.67 -28.91 3.36
N ARG A 494 5.42 -28.35 4.55
CA ARG A 494 6.47 -27.96 5.50
C ARG A 494 6.81 -29.10 6.46
N VAL A 495 8.08 -29.50 6.47
CA VAL A 495 8.63 -30.53 7.36
C VAL A 495 9.80 -29.92 8.13
N GLU A 496 9.74 -29.95 9.46
CA GLU A 496 10.77 -29.42 10.34
C GLU A 496 11.44 -30.58 11.07
N ILE A 497 12.76 -30.67 10.99
CA ILE A 497 13.53 -31.76 11.58
C ILE A 497 14.44 -31.20 12.65
N ALA A 498 14.18 -31.60 13.89
CA ALA A 498 14.96 -31.20 15.05
C ALA A 498 15.96 -32.31 15.42
N ALA A 499 17.26 -32.01 15.37
CA ALA A 499 18.33 -32.97 15.65
C ALA A 499 19.52 -32.31 16.37
N SER A 500 20.42 -33.12 16.93
CA SER A 500 21.64 -32.66 17.61
C SER A 500 22.57 -31.93 16.64
N ALA A 501 23.45 -31.07 17.19
CA ALA A 501 24.44 -30.38 16.37
C ALA A 501 25.31 -31.36 15.56
N ALA A 502 25.73 -32.47 16.16
CA ALA A 502 26.52 -33.51 15.51
C ALA A 502 25.81 -34.12 14.28
N LEU A 503 24.52 -34.47 14.41
CA LEU A 503 23.73 -35.01 13.30
C LEU A 503 23.52 -33.98 12.20
N LEU A 504 23.19 -32.74 12.56
CA LEU A 504 22.97 -31.64 11.60
C LEU A 504 24.19 -31.33 10.75
N LEU A 505 25.41 -31.58 11.24
CA LEU A 505 26.64 -31.37 10.48
C LEU A 505 26.87 -32.43 9.41
N ARG A 506 26.49 -33.70 9.67
CA ARG A 506 26.80 -34.85 8.82
C ARG A 506 25.64 -35.37 7.97
N TRP A 507 24.40 -35.24 8.45
CA TRP A 507 23.20 -35.76 7.80
C TRP A 507 22.45 -34.68 7.03
N ARG A 508 21.92 -35.01 5.85
CA ARG A 508 21.08 -34.15 5.01
C ARG A 508 19.70 -34.78 4.83
N PRO A 509 18.74 -34.51 5.74
CA PRO A 509 17.41 -35.10 5.66
C PRO A 509 16.68 -34.81 4.35
N GLU A 510 16.93 -33.63 3.77
CA GLU A 510 16.37 -33.19 2.50
C GLU A 510 16.76 -34.10 1.32
N GLU A 511 17.90 -34.79 1.41
CA GLU A 511 18.41 -35.73 0.40
C GLU A 511 17.98 -37.19 0.66
N THR A 512 17.31 -37.48 1.78
CA THR A 512 16.86 -38.84 2.09
C THR A 512 15.81 -39.32 1.08
N HIS A 513 15.98 -40.55 0.57
CA HIS A 513 15.17 -41.12 -0.50
C HIS A 513 14.08 -42.08 -0.01
N PHE A 514 12.84 -41.84 -0.46
CA PHE A 514 11.66 -42.70 -0.18
C PHE A 514 10.93 -43.12 -1.46
N GLY A 515 11.68 -43.29 -2.55
CA GLY A 515 11.20 -43.37 -3.94
C GLY A 515 11.51 -42.09 -4.73
N GLU A 516 11.55 -40.95 -4.04
CA GLU A 516 12.02 -39.64 -4.50
C GLU A 516 12.72 -38.94 -3.30
N ARG A 517 13.47 -37.85 -3.49
CA ARG A 517 14.10 -37.14 -2.35
C ARG A 517 13.05 -36.45 -1.51
N LEU A 518 13.23 -36.41 -0.19
CA LEU A 518 12.32 -35.70 0.72
C LEU A 518 12.09 -34.24 0.29
N GLY A 519 13.17 -33.53 -0.03
CA GLY A 519 13.15 -32.12 -0.43
C GLY A 519 12.51 -31.82 -1.79
N GLU A 520 12.29 -32.84 -2.64
CA GLU A 520 11.60 -32.65 -3.93
C GLU A 520 10.12 -32.29 -3.74
N ARG A 521 9.49 -32.81 -2.68
CA ARG A 521 8.08 -32.54 -2.37
C ARG A 521 7.87 -31.63 -1.17
N HIS A 522 8.83 -31.56 -0.26
CA HIS A 522 8.67 -30.88 1.01
C HIS A 522 9.69 -29.76 1.17
N ASP A 523 9.27 -28.70 1.85
CA ASP A 523 10.17 -27.66 2.32
C ASP A 523 10.69 -28.09 3.69
N VAL A 524 11.97 -28.52 3.70
CA VAL A 524 12.63 -29.10 4.87
C VAL A 524 13.38 -28.01 5.61
N VAL A 525 13.06 -27.81 6.89
CA VAL A 525 13.72 -26.83 7.75
C VAL A 525 14.41 -27.54 8.90
N LEU A 526 15.71 -27.31 9.05
CA LEU A 526 16.50 -27.92 10.12
C LEU A 526 16.46 -27.08 11.39
N ARG A 527 16.25 -27.74 12.52
CA ARG A 527 16.20 -27.16 13.86
C ARG A 527 17.20 -27.89 14.77
N TRP A 528 17.78 -27.19 15.72
CA TRP A 528 18.53 -27.77 16.83
C TRP A 528 17.58 -28.29 17.92
N SER A 529 17.70 -29.58 18.29
CA SER A 529 16.78 -30.24 19.22
C SER A 529 16.87 -29.77 20.66
N GLU A 530 18.02 -29.26 21.09
CA GLU A 530 18.35 -28.92 22.48
C GLU A 530 17.61 -27.65 22.94
N ARG A 531 16.90 -26.98 22.02
CA ARG A 531 15.95 -25.90 22.34
C ARG A 531 14.58 -26.40 22.81
N LEU A 532 14.21 -27.65 22.51
CA LEU A 532 12.96 -28.25 22.98
C LEU A 532 12.99 -28.47 24.49
N GLY A 533 14.12 -28.92 25.03
CA GLY A 533 14.36 -29.06 26.46
C GLY A 533 15.75 -28.54 26.81
N PRO A 534 15.93 -27.22 26.98
CA PRO A 534 17.24 -26.65 27.27
C PRO A 534 17.85 -27.24 28.55
N PRO A 535 19.12 -27.70 28.53
CA PRO A 535 19.83 -28.05 29.76
C PRO A 535 19.82 -26.89 30.75
N SER A 536 19.87 -27.15 32.06
CA SER A 536 19.70 -26.09 33.09
C SER A 536 20.71 -24.94 32.99
N HIS A 537 21.89 -25.15 32.40
CA HIS A 537 22.89 -24.09 32.21
C HIS A 537 22.63 -23.21 30.95
N LEU A 538 21.68 -23.61 30.12
CA LEU A 538 21.22 -22.98 28.87
C LEU A 538 19.75 -22.55 28.92
N TRP A 539 19.14 -22.40 30.10
CA TRP A 539 17.73 -21.98 30.26
C TRP A 539 17.38 -20.68 29.50
N TRP A 540 18.37 -19.82 29.23
CA TRP A 540 18.21 -18.51 28.59
C TRP A 540 18.21 -18.55 27.04
N ILE A 541 18.45 -19.71 26.41
CA ILE A 541 18.73 -19.76 24.96
C ILE A 541 17.53 -19.36 24.10
N ASN A 542 16.30 -19.67 24.51
CA ASN A 542 15.09 -19.36 23.72
C ASN A 542 14.75 -17.87 23.80
N ASP A 543 14.82 -17.25 24.98
CA ASP A 543 14.67 -15.80 25.15
C ASP A 543 15.70 -15.02 24.34
N ARG A 544 16.95 -15.47 24.36
CA ARG A 544 18.02 -14.84 23.58
C ARG A 544 17.78 -14.97 22.07
N ALA A 545 17.30 -16.13 21.61
CA ALA A 545 16.94 -16.31 20.20
C ALA A 545 15.83 -15.34 19.76
N ARG A 546 14.82 -15.10 20.60
CA ARG A 546 13.77 -14.09 20.34
C ARG A 546 14.34 -12.68 20.23
N GLN A 547 15.25 -12.31 21.13
CA GLN A 547 15.94 -11.01 21.06
C GLN A 547 16.75 -10.85 19.76
N GLY A 548 17.45 -11.92 19.34
CA GLY A 548 18.16 -11.94 18.05
C GLY A 548 17.23 -11.76 16.86
N LEU A 549 16.07 -12.45 16.86
CA LEU A 549 15.05 -12.27 15.82
C LEU A 549 14.53 -10.82 15.77
N ALA A 550 14.22 -10.22 16.92
CA ALA A 550 13.78 -8.83 16.99
C ALA A 550 14.85 -7.84 16.49
N ALA A 551 16.13 -8.07 16.84
CA ALA A 551 17.25 -7.26 16.38
C ALA A 551 17.45 -7.35 14.86
N MET A 552 17.26 -8.54 14.26
CA MET A 552 17.33 -8.72 12.81
C MET A 552 16.20 -7.96 12.09
N SER A 553 14.97 -8.00 12.60
CA SER A 553 13.85 -7.24 12.02
C SER A 553 14.04 -5.72 12.10
N ALA A 554 14.82 -5.23 13.06
CA ALA A 554 15.16 -3.81 13.18
C ALA A 554 16.31 -3.37 12.24
N TYR A 555 17.00 -4.32 11.59
CA TYR A 555 18.15 -4.02 10.74
C TYR A 555 17.72 -3.41 9.40
N GLY A 556 18.51 -2.44 8.93
CA GLY A 556 18.22 -1.62 7.75
C GLY A 556 18.11 -2.40 6.44
N ALA A 557 17.45 -1.76 5.48
CA ALA A 557 17.07 -2.33 4.20
C ALA A 557 18.28 -2.53 3.25
N GLY A 558 18.37 -3.69 2.58
CA GLY A 558 19.26 -3.91 1.42
C GLY A 558 20.39 -4.95 1.59
N ARG A 559 20.59 -5.48 2.81
CA ARG A 559 21.53 -6.59 3.08
C ARG A 559 20.93 -7.58 4.07
N ALA A 560 21.34 -8.84 3.98
CA ALA A 560 21.02 -9.86 4.94
C ALA A 560 21.61 -9.45 6.32
N PRO A 561 20.82 -9.46 7.40
CA PRO A 561 21.28 -9.21 8.76
C PRO A 561 22.10 -10.41 9.25
N VAL A 562 23.31 -10.53 8.73
CA VAL A 562 24.22 -11.64 8.99
C VAL A 562 25.54 -11.11 9.51
N ASP A 563 25.97 -11.64 10.65
CA ASP A 563 27.29 -11.49 11.22
C ASP A 563 28.19 -12.61 10.68
N TRP A 564 29.28 -12.24 10.00
CA TRP A 564 30.18 -13.18 9.35
C TRP A 564 31.35 -13.54 10.28
N LEU A 565 31.60 -14.85 10.43
CA LEU A 565 32.72 -15.37 11.20
C LEU A 565 33.82 -15.90 10.27
N SER A 566 34.98 -15.29 10.42
CA SER A 566 36.21 -15.66 9.70
C SER A 566 36.92 -16.86 10.33
N LEU A 567 37.87 -17.45 9.60
CA LEU A 567 38.75 -18.52 10.09
C LEU A 567 39.37 -18.19 11.45
N ARG A 568 39.99 -17.00 11.54
CA ARG A 568 40.66 -16.53 12.76
C ARG A 568 39.73 -16.48 13.98
N GLU A 569 38.48 -16.10 13.79
CA GLU A 569 37.52 -16.02 14.89
C GLU A 569 37.07 -17.40 15.38
N THR A 570 36.85 -18.34 14.45
CA THR A 570 36.43 -19.71 14.78
C THR A 570 37.54 -20.56 15.42
N GLU A 571 38.81 -20.30 15.11
CA GLU A 571 39.96 -20.94 15.75
C GLU A 571 40.15 -20.50 17.21
N GLN A 572 39.67 -19.30 17.56
CA GLN A 572 39.78 -18.73 18.91
C GLN A 572 38.49 -18.97 19.73
N THR A 573 38.09 -20.24 19.88
CA THR A 573 36.79 -20.63 20.46
C THR A 573 36.48 -19.99 21.82
N GLN A 574 37.47 -19.82 22.70
CA GLN A 574 37.27 -19.17 24.01
C GLN A 574 36.98 -17.67 23.89
N GLU A 575 37.62 -16.98 22.94
CA GLU A 575 37.34 -15.56 22.69
C GLU A 575 36.01 -15.38 21.98
N LEU A 576 35.70 -16.26 21.02
CA LEU A 576 34.40 -16.32 20.37
C LEU A 576 33.27 -16.49 21.41
N LYS A 577 33.42 -17.41 22.37
CA LYS A 577 32.47 -17.60 23.47
C LYS A 577 32.25 -16.33 24.29
N LYS A 578 33.32 -15.60 24.61
CA LYS A 578 33.22 -14.32 25.34
C LYS A 578 32.48 -13.27 24.54
N ARG A 579 32.77 -13.13 23.24
CA ARG A 579 32.11 -12.17 22.33
C ARG A 579 30.63 -12.47 22.14
N LEU A 580 30.29 -13.75 21.95
CA LEU A 580 28.89 -14.21 21.90
C LEU A 580 28.17 -13.92 23.22
N GLY A 581 28.77 -14.23 24.36
CA GLY A 581 28.21 -13.93 25.69
C GLY A 581 27.93 -12.43 25.91
N ARG A 582 28.79 -11.55 25.36
CA ARG A 582 28.61 -10.08 25.40
C ARG A 582 27.58 -9.54 24.41
N GLY A 583 27.04 -10.37 23.52
CA GLY A 583 26.11 -9.93 22.47
C GLY A 583 26.78 -9.15 21.34
N THR A 584 28.07 -9.37 21.08
CA THR A 584 28.77 -8.75 19.95
C THR A 584 28.16 -9.15 18.60
N TYR A 585 27.57 -10.35 18.53
CA TYR A 585 26.84 -10.85 17.38
C TYR A 585 25.36 -10.87 17.75
N ALA A 586 24.62 -9.92 17.22
CA ALA A 586 23.21 -9.68 17.57
C ALA A 586 22.25 -10.21 16.49
N ARG A 587 22.79 -10.72 15.37
CA ARG A 587 22.04 -11.10 14.18
C ARG A 587 22.22 -12.59 13.87
N ALA A 588 21.81 -13.04 12.69
CA ALA A 588 22.13 -14.38 12.21
C ALA A 588 23.65 -14.52 12.07
N VAL A 589 24.19 -15.72 12.24
CA VAL A 589 25.63 -15.96 12.15
C VAL A 589 25.93 -16.84 10.93
N ALA A 590 26.82 -16.38 10.05
CA ALA A 590 27.31 -17.20 8.94
C ALA A 590 28.80 -17.48 9.09
N LEU A 591 29.18 -18.73 8.82
CA LEU A 591 30.57 -19.15 8.74
C LEU A 591 31.09 -18.99 7.31
N GLU A 592 32.26 -18.37 7.14
CA GLU A 592 32.91 -18.26 5.83
C GLU A 592 33.54 -19.58 5.35
N HIS A 593 33.70 -20.54 6.25
CA HIS A 593 34.39 -21.81 6.03
C HIS A 593 33.89 -22.86 7.02
N ARG A 594 34.37 -24.11 6.91
CA ARG A 594 34.12 -25.16 7.91
C ARG A 594 35.27 -25.21 8.93
N PRO A 595 35.03 -24.92 10.22
CA PRO A 595 36.06 -24.96 11.25
C PRO A 595 36.57 -26.39 11.50
N GLN A 596 37.82 -26.54 11.96
CA GLN A 596 38.39 -27.86 12.30
C GLN A 596 37.64 -28.54 13.47
N ARG A 597 37.17 -27.76 14.45
CA ARG A 597 36.36 -28.25 15.59
C ARG A 597 34.90 -27.89 15.39
N PHE A 598 34.33 -28.35 14.28
CA PHE A 598 33.06 -27.83 13.79
C PHE A 598 31.92 -28.01 14.78
N GLU A 599 31.80 -29.19 15.38
CA GLU A 599 30.75 -29.51 16.37
C GLU A 599 30.77 -28.57 17.57
N GLN A 600 31.93 -28.39 18.21
CA GLN A 600 32.10 -27.49 19.36
C GLN A 600 31.78 -26.03 19.02
N VAL A 601 32.15 -25.58 17.81
CA VAL A 601 31.80 -24.24 17.34
C VAL A 601 30.30 -24.16 17.08
N MET A 602 29.68 -25.17 16.48
CA MET A 602 28.27 -25.19 16.13
C MET A 602 27.37 -25.11 17.37
N GLU A 603 27.62 -25.92 18.41
CA GLU A 603 26.88 -25.84 19.67
C GLU A 603 26.96 -24.45 20.31
N LEU A 604 28.16 -23.86 20.31
CA LEU A 604 28.38 -22.51 20.83
C LEU A 604 27.57 -21.47 20.04
N LEU A 605 27.54 -21.57 18.70
CA LEU A 605 26.76 -20.66 17.87
C LEU A 605 25.26 -20.84 18.06
N LEU A 606 24.76 -22.08 18.07
CA LEU A 606 23.34 -22.40 18.20
C LEU A 606 22.77 -21.98 19.56
N ALA A 607 23.57 -22.00 20.62
CA ALA A 607 23.18 -21.46 21.91
C ALA A 607 22.96 -19.94 21.87
N HIS A 608 23.73 -19.21 21.07
CA HIS A 608 23.76 -17.74 21.09
C HIS A 608 23.04 -17.05 19.93
N ALA A 609 22.78 -17.74 18.83
CA ALA A 609 22.15 -17.21 17.63
C ALA A 609 20.93 -18.05 17.20
N PRO A 610 19.82 -17.42 16.77
CA PRO A 610 18.64 -18.13 16.30
C PRO A 610 18.83 -18.74 14.90
N ILE A 611 19.73 -18.19 14.08
CA ILE A 611 19.97 -18.65 12.72
C ILE A 611 21.48 -18.78 12.54
N VAL A 612 21.92 -19.97 12.13
CA VAL A 612 23.31 -20.27 11.84
C VAL A 612 23.42 -20.83 10.42
N LEU A 613 24.33 -20.28 9.62
CA LEU A 613 24.57 -20.68 8.24
C LEU A 613 26.01 -21.14 8.06
N TRP A 614 26.24 -22.19 7.27
CA TRP A 614 27.58 -22.67 6.93
C TRP A 614 27.64 -23.26 5.52
N PRO A 615 28.82 -23.25 4.88
CA PRO A 615 28.98 -23.81 3.55
C PRO A 615 28.81 -25.35 3.55
N GLY A 616 28.05 -25.82 2.57
CA GLY A 616 27.77 -27.22 2.27
C GLY A 616 28.92 -27.95 1.58
N VAL A 617 29.89 -27.23 1.02
CA VAL A 617 31.06 -27.72 0.29
C VAL A 617 32.31 -26.93 0.69
N GLU A 618 33.51 -27.48 0.46
CA GLU A 618 34.77 -26.75 0.66
C GLU A 618 35.10 -25.85 -0.54
N GLY A 619 35.81 -24.73 -0.32
CA GLY A 619 36.28 -23.85 -1.40
C GLY A 619 35.29 -22.79 -1.90
N CYS A 620 34.30 -22.39 -1.10
CA CYS A 620 33.31 -21.37 -1.46
C CYS A 620 33.94 -19.97 -1.65
N VAL A 621 33.46 -19.21 -2.64
CA VAL A 621 33.82 -17.79 -2.85
C VAL A 621 32.88 -16.91 -2.02
N PRO A 622 33.35 -16.24 -0.94
CA PRO A 622 32.46 -15.61 0.04
C PRO A 622 31.51 -14.53 -0.52
N ASP A 623 31.97 -13.74 -1.50
CA ASP A 623 31.19 -12.59 -1.99
C ASP A 623 29.93 -13.01 -2.75
N LYS A 624 30.01 -14.03 -3.62
CA LYS A 624 28.83 -14.53 -4.35
C LYS A 624 27.78 -15.16 -3.42
N PHE A 625 28.24 -15.77 -2.33
CA PHE A 625 27.37 -16.35 -1.31
C PHE A 625 26.67 -15.25 -0.47
N ARG A 626 27.39 -14.17 -0.17
CA ARG A 626 26.85 -12.96 0.47
C ARG A 626 25.78 -12.31 -0.40
N ASP A 627 26.08 -12.10 -1.69
CA ASP A 627 25.15 -11.48 -2.64
C ASP A 627 23.85 -12.31 -2.78
N SER A 628 23.98 -13.64 -2.83
CA SER A 628 22.83 -14.55 -2.86
C SER A 628 21.98 -14.45 -1.57
N LEU A 629 22.60 -14.42 -0.39
CA LEU A 629 21.87 -14.21 0.86
C LEU A 629 21.21 -12.83 0.91
N ASP A 630 21.90 -11.76 0.51
CA ASP A 630 21.35 -10.40 0.46
C ASP A 630 20.12 -10.34 -0.46
N ARG A 631 20.14 -11.06 -1.60
CA ARG A 631 19.03 -11.16 -2.54
C ARG A 631 17.83 -11.91 -1.96
N PHE A 632 18.06 -13.07 -1.33
CA PHE A 632 16.97 -13.99 -0.97
C PHE A 632 16.57 -13.98 0.51
N TRP A 633 17.24 -13.20 1.38
CA TRP A 633 17.03 -13.22 2.84
C TRP A 633 15.57 -13.17 3.27
N HIS A 634 14.76 -12.33 2.63
CA HIS A 634 13.36 -12.08 2.95
C HIS A 634 12.41 -13.25 2.62
N LEU A 635 12.91 -14.29 1.95
CA LEU A 635 12.17 -15.50 1.55
C LEU A 635 12.65 -16.75 2.30
N LEU A 636 13.75 -16.63 3.04
CA LEU A 636 14.29 -17.73 3.81
C LEU A 636 13.37 -18.04 5.01
N PRO A 637 13.25 -19.32 5.40
CA PRO A 637 14.05 -20.46 4.95
C PRO A 637 13.50 -21.20 3.71
N ALA A 638 12.30 -20.89 3.23
CA ALA A 638 11.65 -21.66 2.16
C ALA A 638 12.47 -21.70 0.86
N GLU A 639 13.12 -20.58 0.52
CA GLU A 639 13.93 -20.47 -0.70
C GLU A 639 15.16 -21.40 -0.70
N PHE A 640 15.64 -21.86 0.47
CA PHE A 640 16.69 -22.90 0.50
C PHE A 640 16.20 -24.21 -0.13
N SER A 641 14.98 -24.65 0.22
CA SER A 641 14.40 -25.88 -0.33
C SER A 641 14.20 -25.78 -1.84
N GLU A 642 13.82 -24.60 -2.33
CA GLU A 642 13.69 -24.34 -3.76
C GLU A 642 15.05 -24.38 -4.47
N ALA A 643 16.07 -23.73 -3.90
CA ALA A 643 17.42 -23.76 -4.44
C ALA A 643 17.98 -25.18 -4.51
N TYR A 644 17.73 -26.02 -3.49
CA TYR A 644 18.12 -27.42 -3.50
C TYR A 644 17.43 -28.19 -4.63
N ARG A 645 16.11 -28.05 -4.80
CA ARG A 645 15.36 -28.68 -5.89
C ARG A 645 15.90 -28.32 -7.26
N ARG A 646 16.13 -27.02 -7.53
CA ARG A 646 16.72 -26.56 -8.79
C ARG A 646 18.10 -27.15 -9.01
N SER A 647 18.95 -27.18 -7.98
CA SER A 647 20.29 -27.76 -8.08
C SER A 647 20.24 -29.24 -8.44
N TRP A 648 19.29 -30.00 -7.90
CA TRP A 648 19.10 -31.40 -8.24
C TRP A 648 18.60 -31.59 -9.67
N GLU A 649 17.56 -30.86 -10.08
CA GLU A 649 17.03 -30.91 -11.45
C GLU A 649 18.08 -30.55 -12.51
N GLN A 650 18.90 -29.52 -12.23
CA GLN A 650 19.99 -29.10 -13.12
C GLN A 650 21.07 -30.18 -13.25
N ARG A 651 21.46 -30.82 -12.15
CA ARG A 651 22.43 -31.93 -12.17
C ARG A 651 21.90 -33.12 -12.96
N GLU A 652 20.61 -33.43 -12.84
CA GLU A 652 19.97 -34.55 -13.53
C GLU A 652 19.79 -34.29 -15.04
N ARG A 653 19.51 -33.04 -15.42
CA ARG A 653 19.29 -32.66 -16.83
C ARG A 653 20.56 -32.20 -17.56
N HIS A 654 21.71 -32.11 -16.88
CA HIS A 654 22.96 -31.55 -17.40
C HIS A 654 22.79 -30.16 -18.05
N VAL A 655 21.86 -29.35 -17.52
CA VAL A 655 21.60 -27.99 -18.01
C VAL A 655 22.50 -27.01 -17.26
N GLN A 656 23.01 -26.01 -17.97
CA GLN A 656 23.85 -24.96 -17.38
C GLN A 656 23.01 -24.12 -16.41
N ALA A 657 23.53 -23.86 -15.21
CA ALA A 657 22.80 -23.14 -14.17
C ALA A 657 22.48 -21.70 -14.61
N GLU A 658 21.24 -21.27 -14.35
CA GLU A 658 20.86 -19.86 -14.45
C GLU A 658 21.69 -19.04 -13.44
N LEU A 659 22.22 -17.89 -13.88
CA LEU A 659 23.06 -17.00 -13.05
C LEU A 659 22.19 -16.10 -12.15
N ASP A 660 21.15 -16.65 -11.53
CA ASP A 660 20.21 -15.90 -10.69
C ASP A 660 20.58 -15.93 -9.19
N GLY A 661 21.59 -16.72 -8.80
CA GLY A 661 22.12 -16.82 -7.44
C GLY A 661 21.57 -17.99 -6.63
N HIS A 662 20.60 -18.77 -7.15
CA HIS A 662 20.12 -19.98 -6.47
C HIS A 662 21.18 -21.08 -6.42
N GLU A 663 22.12 -21.11 -7.38
CA GLU A 663 23.25 -22.04 -7.40
C GLU A 663 24.17 -21.86 -6.19
N HIS A 664 24.27 -20.63 -5.67
CA HIS A 664 25.00 -20.30 -4.46
C HIS A 664 24.15 -20.55 -3.21
N LEU A 665 22.85 -20.24 -3.27
CA LEU A 665 21.92 -20.51 -2.17
C LEU A 665 21.84 -22.01 -1.85
N ALA A 666 21.83 -22.86 -2.88
CA ALA A 666 21.79 -24.32 -2.77
C ALA A 666 23.03 -24.94 -2.10
N GLN A 667 24.11 -24.16 -1.99
CA GLN A 667 25.35 -24.60 -1.34
C GLN A 667 25.38 -24.26 0.15
N TRP A 668 24.42 -23.48 0.66
CA TRP A 668 24.30 -23.23 2.09
C TRP A 668 23.66 -24.40 2.82
N ARG A 669 24.10 -24.61 4.06
CA ARG A 669 23.41 -25.37 5.10
C ARG A 669 22.99 -24.39 6.19
N THR A 670 21.87 -24.68 6.85
CA THR A 670 21.33 -23.79 7.86
C THR A 670 20.68 -24.58 9.00
N VAL A 671 20.79 -24.01 10.21
CA VAL A 671 19.78 -24.19 11.25
C VAL A 671 19.03 -22.87 11.34
N TRP A 672 17.71 -22.94 11.27
CA TRP A 672 16.85 -21.77 11.28
C TRP A 672 15.90 -21.87 12.47
N HIS A 673 15.85 -20.88 13.35
CA HIS A 673 14.86 -20.80 14.43
C HIS A 673 14.06 -19.50 14.28
N ASP A 674 12.82 -19.63 13.80
CA ASP A 674 11.87 -18.52 13.65
C ASP A 674 10.98 -18.41 14.91
N ALA A 675 10.17 -17.36 14.98
CA ALA A 675 9.27 -17.15 16.12
C ALA A 675 8.32 -18.34 16.32
N GLU A 676 7.76 -18.89 15.23
CA GLU A 676 6.86 -20.04 15.28
C GLU A 676 7.51 -21.33 15.82
N TRP A 677 8.82 -21.49 15.68
CA TRP A 677 9.56 -22.59 16.29
C TRP A 677 9.80 -22.36 17.78
N LEU A 678 10.16 -21.13 18.15
CA LEU A 678 10.38 -20.80 19.57
C LEU A 678 9.06 -20.90 20.35
N ASP A 679 7.93 -20.54 19.76
CA ASP A 679 6.60 -20.75 20.35
C ASP A 679 6.30 -22.25 20.56
N PHE A 680 6.72 -23.10 19.61
CA PHE A 680 6.62 -24.56 19.76
C PHE A 680 7.55 -25.10 20.86
N CYS A 681 8.77 -24.57 21.00
CA CYS A 681 9.68 -24.93 22.08
C CYS A 681 9.08 -24.59 23.46
N ASP A 682 8.53 -23.38 23.63
CA ASP A 682 7.92 -22.95 24.90
C ASP A 682 6.71 -23.84 25.24
N TRP A 683 5.88 -24.17 24.24
CA TRP A 683 4.79 -25.13 24.41
C TRP A 683 5.30 -26.52 24.81
N PHE A 684 6.35 -27.01 24.17
CA PHE A 684 6.93 -28.33 24.47
C PHE A 684 7.45 -28.38 25.91
N GLU A 685 8.15 -27.34 26.37
CA GLU A 685 8.67 -27.26 27.74
C GLU A 685 7.54 -27.31 28.77
N GLN A 686 6.45 -26.55 28.55
CA GLN A 686 5.30 -26.50 29.47
C GLN A 686 4.52 -27.81 29.52
N PHE A 687 4.26 -28.45 28.38
CA PHE A 687 3.30 -29.57 28.32
C PHE A 687 3.93 -30.96 28.44
N THR A 688 5.22 -31.11 28.15
CA THR A 688 5.89 -32.43 28.15
C THR A 688 6.65 -32.67 29.45
N ILE A 689 7.19 -31.62 30.09
CA ILE A 689 7.98 -31.74 31.34
C ILE A 689 7.09 -31.72 32.60
N GLU A 690 5.98 -30.98 32.60
CA GLU A 690 5.04 -30.99 33.74
C GLU A 690 4.15 -32.25 33.77
N GLY A 691 3.89 -32.86 32.61
CA GLY A 691 3.12 -34.11 32.49
C GLY A 691 3.82 -35.34 33.05
N GLU A 692 5.15 -35.40 33.01
CA GLU A 692 5.94 -36.52 33.59
C GLU A 692 6.14 -36.40 35.10
N ASN A 693 6.03 -35.19 35.67
CA ASN A 693 6.06 -34.99 37.14
C ASN A 693 4.68 -35.15 37.82
N SER A 694 3.64 -35.41 37.03
CA SER A 694 2.24 -35.51 37.49
C SER A 694 1.63 -36.92 37.33
N ALA A 695 2.43 -37.92 36.93
CA ALA A 695 2.00 -39.31 36.70
C ALA A 695 2.55 -40.28 37.75
#